data_AF-A0AAD0W7V7-F1
#
_entry.id   AF-A0AAD0W7V7-F1
#
_cell.length_a   1.000
_cell.length_b   1.000
_cell.length_c   1.000
_cell.angle_alpha   90.00
_cell.angle_beta   90.00
_cell.angle_gamma   90.00
#
_symmetry.space_group_name_H-M   'P 1'
#
loop_
_entity.id
_entity.type
_entity.pdbx_description
1 polymer ?
#
loop_
_entity_poly.entity_id
_entity_poly.type
_entity_poly.pdbx_seq_one_letter_code
_entity_poly.pdbx_strand_id
1 'polypeptide(L)'
;MKARSLPPRRQRGVAAVLMVLLTGMALTALALGGMHHLRGQQELTRSLRGNSEAQWRAWTGAELVRQYLSALTPAQLKTLEQDGAALSLDRASLPLASQGLADALQIKLLPAPRAGGAVVDDDKAAAWITARSGDATVTLEVVYQLNGAPPPPTANAAAQIRGGLSTSGNIVVTGAKDALLQVEGAVDTSGSLTGVSAIQATGDILFQGNPARGDGQAPLSLWSNGDIRVNSGQFLTLKARGDITMGNGSDVETAAANGAVSSSGERVGRLTAIGDVTLAGNVAISAQLLSQGDVRSSSSNRLNALRAQGLLDTRGNANIDDGIIGGAFTHNGAQIFDAAGQPRQAPPNTVRVRHQAGLKVPLEPVPEFRLGATRINANDYRDAANLIVYWDPADRSADALQRIRIRLQHVAGVPDGAVYRLGRERADDWQRNDLCPALQADGRRCATVTGQPVLRLCESDAESCLAGSSAQQWLLKLKLPQGMLPGVVLFEGNLSLYGRLDNAILATGHIETSSNVELWSLRQAGAARVCRSADFPEVYPLNHCGADRSSLRESPLLGIALLAGGYDAAQAFSGGKIKLGASNRIHGAVLAGDTLDTAGSTHIYGPVSAALQSRPPGAQPPNRPLNSLGAETVIDISGQNGLPGEGGGGTPNPQTGAARVLWARYR
;
A
#
# COMPACT_ATOMS: atom_id res chain seq x y z
N MET A 1 -51.07 -13.61 94.27
CA MET A 1 -51.04 -14.93 93.60
C MET A 1 -49.66 -15.15 93.00
N LYS A 2 -49.01 -16.27 93.34
CA LYS A 2 -47.69 -16.69 92.82
C LYS A 2 -47.84 -17.10 91.35
N ALA A 3 -47.03 -16.54 90.46
CA ALA A 3 -46.76 -17.13 89.14
C ALA A 3 -45.24 -17.26 88.96
N ARG A 4 -44.82 -18.51 88.80
CA ARG A 4 -43.44 -19.01 88.74
C ARG A 4 -42.90 -18.77 87.32
N SER A 5 -41.81 -18.03 87.16
CA SER A 5 -41.11 -17.88 85.88
C SER A 5 -40.20 -19.09 85.63
N LEU A 6 -40.41 -19.77 84.50
CA LEU A 6 -39.48 -20.75 83.93
C LEU A 6 -38.41 -20.03 83.10
N PRO A 7 -37.15 -20.51 83.05
CA PRO A 7 -36.09 -19.84 82.31
C PRO A 7 -36.21 -20.15 80.80
N PRO A 8 -35.97 -19.18 79.89
CA PRO A 8 -35.91 -19.47 78.47
C PRO A 8 -34.64 -20.27 78.15
N ARG A 9 -34.85 -21.47 77.59
CA ARG A 9 -33.82 -22.34 76.99
C ARG A 9 -33.11 -21.59 75.86
N ARG A 10 -31.77 -21.58 75.90
CA ARG A 10 -30.91 -21.21 74.77
C ARG A 10 -31.17 -22.15 73.58
N GLN A 11 -31.84 -21.65 72.54
CA GLN A 11 -31.79 -22.24 71.19
C GLN A 11 -30.82 -21.41 70.33
N ARG A 12 -29.52 -21.71 70.42
CA ARG A 12 -28.47 -21.12 69.55
C ARG A 12 -27.95 -22.09 68.48
N GLY A 13 -28.43 -23.33 68.43
CA GLY A 13 -27.95 -24.35 67.48
C GLY A 13 -28.62 -24.30 66.11
N VAL A 14 -29.96 -24.24 66.06
CA VAL A 14 -30.71 -24.43 64.80
C VAL A 14 -30.51 -23.27 63.83
N ALA A 15 -30.55 -22.02 64.31
CA ALA A 15 -30.36 -20.84 63.44
C ALA A 15 -28.94 -20.75 62.86
N ALA A 16 -27.91 -21.14 63.63
CA ALA A 16 -26.53 -21.15 63.14
C ALA A 16 -26.33 -22.23 62.07
N VAL A 17 -26.90 -23.42 62.25
CA VAL A 17 -26.86 -24.50 61.25
C VAL A 17 -27.61 -24.10 59.98
N LEU A 18 -28.75 -23.43 60.10
CA LEU A 18 -29.54 -22.93 58.96
C LEU A 18 -28.79 -21.83 58.18
N MET A 19 -28.11 -20.92 58.88
CA MET A 19 -27.28 -19.88 58.25
C MET A 19 -26.07 -20.47 57.52
N VAL A 20 -25.42 -21.50 58.08
CA VAL A 20 -24.31 -22.21 57.43
C VAL A 20 -24.79 -22.99 56.20
N LEU A 21 -25.98 -23.61 56.27
CA LEU A 21 -26.60 -24.27 55.12
C LEU A 21 -26.98 -23.29 54.01
N LEU A 22 -27.59 -22.15 54.36
CA LEU A 22 -27.97 -21.12 53.40
C LEU A 22 -26.77 -20.45 52.76
N THR A 23 -25.71 -20.19 53.51
CA THR A 23 -24.44 -19.67 52.97
C THR A 23 -23.73 -20.70 52.09
N GLY A 24 -23.77 -21.99 52.45
CA GLY A 24 -23.27 -23.08 51.61
C GLY A 24 -24.05 -23.23 50.29
N MET A 25 -25.39 -23.11 50.33
CA MET A 25 -26.23 -23.08 49.13
C MET A 25 -25.99 -21.82 48.27
N ALA A 26 -25.80 -20.66 48.89
CA ALA A 26 -25.49 -19.44 48.16
C ALA A 26 -24.12 -19.51 47.47
N LEU A 27 -23.09 -20.03 48.14
CA LEU A 27 -21.76 -20.22 47.57
C LEU A 27 -21.75 -21.25 46.43
N THR A 28 -22.49 -22.36 46.57
CA THR A 28 -22.63 -23.35 45.50
C THR A 28 -23.43 -22.80 44.31
N ALA A 29 -24.48 -22.02 44.54
CA ALA A 29 -25.21 -21.34 43.48
C ALA A 29 -24.35 -20.31 42.72
N LEU A 30 -23.52 -19.54 43.43
CA LEU A 30 -22.57 -18.61 42.82
C LEU A 30 -21.47 -19.34 42.04
N ALA A 31 -20.95 -20.46 42.55
CA ALA A 31 -19.96 -21.28 41.86
C ALA A 31 -20.55 -21.93 40.60
N LEU A 32 -21.77 -22.46 40.66
CA LEU A 32 -22.50 -23.01 39.52
C LEU A 32 -22.84 -21.92 38.50
N GLY A 33 -23.23 -20.72 38.94
CA GLY A 33 -23.44 -19.56 38.09
C GLY A 33 -22.15 -19.10 37.39
N GLY A 34 -21.03 -19.04 38.09
CA GLY A 34 -19.71 -18.75 37.53
C GLY A 34 -19.23 -19.81 36.53
N MET A 35 -19.41 -21.10 36.86
CA MET A 35 -19.12 -22.20 35.94
C MET A 35 -20.00 -22.19 34.69
N HIS A 36 -21.29 -21.85 34.83
CA HIS A 36 -22.20 -21.71 33.69
C HIS A 36 -21.81 -20.50 32.81
N HIS A 37 -21.42 -19.38 33.42
CA HIS A 37 -20.94 -18.21 32.70
C HIS A 37 -19.62 -18.49 31.96
N LEU A 38 -18.67 -19.19 32.59
CA LEU A 38 -17.41 -19.62 31.96
C LEU A 38 -17.64 -20.61 30.82
N ARG A 39 -18.56 -21.56 30.97
CA ARG A 39 -18.96 -22.47 29.87
C ARG A 39 -19.59 -21.68 28.72
N GLY A 40 -20.45 -20.71 29.02
CA GLY A 40 -21.03 -19.81 28.03
C GLY A 40 -19.96 -19.00 27.29
N GLN A 41 -18.96 -18.45 27.99
CA GLN A 41 -17.85 -17.74 27.33
C GLN A 41 -16.95 -18.66 26.51
N GLN A 42 -16.72 -19.90 26.96
CA GLN A 42 -15.97 -20.90 26.20
C GLN A 42 -16.73 -21.34 24.94
N GLU A 43 -18.05 -21.52 25.01
CA GLU A 43 -18.91 -21.82 23.85
C GLU A 43 -18.96 -20.65 22.86
N LEU A 44 -19.08 -19.41 23.34
CA LEU A 44 -18.99 -18.21 22.50
C LEU A 44 -17.63 -18.11 21.81
N THR A 45 -16.53 -18.36 22.53
CA THR A 45 -15.17 -18.30 21.96
C THR A 45 -14.96 -19.41 20.93
N ARG A 46 -15.49 -20.62 21.16
CA ARG A 46 -15.46 -21.73 20.18
C ARG A 46 -16.30 -21.41 18.95
N SER A 47 -17.49 -20.83 19.12
CA SER A 47 -18.35 -20.42 18.00
C SER A 47 -17.72 -19.30 17.17
N LEU A 48 -17.11 -18.29 17.81
CA LEU A 48 -16.39 -17.22 17.14
C LEU A 48 -15.17 -17.74 16.36
N ARG A 49 -14.38 -18.64 16.96
CA ARG A 49 -13.26 -19.30 16.26
C ARG A 49 -13.74 -20.13 15.08
N GLY A 50 -14.80 -20.92 15.25
CA GLY A 50 -15.42 -21.71 14.18
C GLY A 50 -15.92 -20.84 13.02
N ASN A 51 -16.57 -19.71 13.32
CA ASN A 51 -17.05 -18.76 12.32
C ASN A 51 -15.90 -18.08 11.57
N SER A 52 -14.89 -17.57 12.27
CA SER A 52 -13.74 -16.93 11.64
C SER A 52 -12.95 -17.91 10.76
N GLU A 53 -12.81 -19.16 11.20
CA GLU A 53 -12.13 -20.21 10.43
C GLU A 53 -12.96 -20.65 9.21
N ALA A 54 -14.28 -20.78 9.35
CA ALA A 54 -15.17 -21.06 8.21
C ALA A 54 -15.17 -19.91 7.19
N GLN A 55 -15.13 -18.65 7.64
CA GLN A 55 -14.98 -17.47 6.76
C GLN A 55 -13.65 -17.47 6.03
N TRP A 56 -12.55 -17.79 6.72
CA TRP A 56 -11.23 -17.91 6.12
C TRP A 56 -11.20 -19.00 5.03
N ARG A 57 -11.74 -20.18 5.34
CA ARG A 57 -11.85 -21.29 4.38
C ARG A 57 -12.72 -20.93 3.16
N ALA A 58 -13.79 -20.16 3.34
CA ALA A 58 -14.63 -19.69 2.23
C ALA A 58 -13.86 -18.74 1.28
N TRP A 59 -13.01 -17.86 1.81
CA TRP A 59 -12.14 -17.01 1.00
C TRP A 59 -11.01 -17.78 0.31
N THR A 60 -10.45 -18.79 0.96
CA THR A 60 -9.52 -19.73 0.33
C THR A 60 -10.18 -20.44 -0.87
N GLY A 61 -11.45 -20.85 -0.72
CA GLY A 61 -12.25 -21.39 -1.82
C GLY A 61 -12.47 -20.38 -2.96
N ALA A 62 -12.71 -19.11 -2.65
CA ALA A 62 -12.87 -18.04 -3.66
C ALA A 62 -11.62 -17.85 -4.53
N GLU A 63 -10.45 -17.99 -3.93
CA GLU A 63 -9.20 -17.89 -4.64
C GLU A 63 -8.94 -19.13 -5.53
N LEU A 64 -9.30 -20.33 -5.06
CA LEU A 64 -9.25 -21.55 -5.88
C LEU A 64 -10.15 -21.44 -7.12
N VAL A 65 -11.36 -20.89 -6.98
CA VAL A 65 -12.26 -20.65 -8.12
C VAL A 65 -11.66 -19.65 -9.10
N ARG A 66 -11.08 -18.56 -8.59
CA ARG A 66 -10.43 -17.55 -9.44
C ARG A 66 -9.33 -18.17 -10.29
N GLN A 67 -8.50 -19.02 -9.68
CA GLN A 67 -7.41 -19.72 -10.36
C GLN A 67 -7.93 -20.71 -11.39
N TYR A 68 -8.95 -21.50 -11.04
CA TYR A 68 -9.60 -22.41 -11.97
C TYR A 68 -10.15 -21.68 -13.20
N LEU A 69 -10.94 -20.61 -12.99
CA LEU A 69 -11.50 -19.81 -14.08
C LEU A 69 -10.41 -19.18 -14.95
N SER A 70 -9.27 -18.80 -14.35
CA SER A 70 -8.15 -18.22 -15.08
C SER A 70 -7.38 -19.21 -15.97
N ALA A 71 -7.52 -20.52 -15.74
CA ALA A 71 -6.83 -21.57 -16.48
C ALA A 71 -7.62 -22.10 -17.69
N LEU A 72 -8.85 -21.62 -17.91
CA LEU A 72 -9.75 -22.12 -18.95
C LEU A 72 -9.56 -21.37 -20.27
N THR A 73 -9.54 -22.12 -21.36
CA THR A 73 -9.56 -21.56 -22.72
C THR A 73 -10.96 -21.02 -23.09
N PRO A 74 -11.08 -20.11 -24.09
CA PRO A 74 -12.37 -19.60 -24.54
C PRO A 74 -13.37 -20.69 -24.95
N ALA A 75 -12.88 -21.82 -25.50
CA ALA A 75 -13.71 -22.97 -25.85
C ALA A 75 -14.25 -23.71 -24.61
N GLN A 76 -13.45 -23.81 -23.54
CA GLN A 76 -13.83 -24.44 -22.26
C GLN A 76 -14.79 -23.55 -21.44
N LEU A 77 -14.61 -22.23 -21.50
CA LEU A 77 -15.54 -21.24 -20.93
C LEU A 77 -16.94 -21.36 -21.55
N LYS A 78 -17.00 -21.56 -22.88
CA LYS A 78 -18.25 -21.80 -23.60
C LYS A 78 -18.92 -23.13 -23.24
N THR A 79 -18.14 -24.14 -22.83
CA THR A 79 -18.70 -25.41 -22.33
C THR A 79 -19.31 -25.24 -20.94
N LEU A 80 -18.67 -24.46 -20.07
CA LEU A 80 -19.22 -24.08 -18.75
C LEU A 80 -20.53 -23.30 -18.85
N GLU A 81 -20.68 -22.47 -19.89
CA GLU A 81 -21.90 -21.72 -20.17
C GLU A 81 -23.07 -22.63 -20.50
N GLN A 82 -22.81 -23.72 -21.22
CA GLN A 82 -23.81 -24.68 -21.68
C GLN A 82 -24.21 -25.69 -20.61
N ASP A 83 -23.28 -26.08 -19.73
CA ASP A 83 -23.49 -27.17 -18.77
C ASP A 83 -23.94 -26.72 -17.37
N GLY A 84 -23.89 -25.41 -17.06
CA GLY A 84 -24.23 -24.91 -15.71
C GLY A 84 -23.45 -25.63 -14.60
N ALA A 85 -22.18 -25.95 -14.88
CA ALA A 85 -21.47 -27.03 -14.21
C ALA A 85 -21.29 -26.81 -12.69
N ALA A 86 -21.82 -27.72 -11.90
CA ALA A 86 -21.38 -27.91 -10.52
C ALA A 86 -19.94 -28.45 -10.54
N LEU A 87 -18.96 -27.60 -10.21
CA LEU A 87 -17.56 -28.01 -10.17
C LEU A 87 -17.31 -28.75 -8.84
N SER A 88 -17.35 -30.08 -8.88
CA SER A 88 -16.85 -30.89 -7.76
C SER A 88 -15.32 -30.96 -7.85
N LEU A 89 -14.61 -30.14 -7.08
CA LEU A 89 -13.16 -30.26 -6.94
C LEU A 89 -12.85 -31.53 -6.14
N ASP A 90 -12.13 -32.48 -6.76
CA ASP A 90 -11.71 -33.71 -6.07
C ASP A 90 -10.74 -33.35 -4.94
N ARG A 91 -11.12 -33.70 -3.70
CA ARG A 91 -10.42 -33.40 -2.44
C ARG A 91 -8.97 -33.91 -2.45
N ALA A 92 -8.65 -34.94 -3.26
CA ALA A 92 -7.29 -35.47 -3.39
C ALA A 92 -6.33 -34.56 -4.19
N SER A 93 -6.85 -33.61 -4.97
CA SER A 93 -6.07 -32.74 -5.86
C SER A 93 -5.78 -31.34 -5.28
N LEU A 94 -6.36 -31.02 -4.12
CA LEU A 94 -6.29 -29.69 -3.53
C LEU A 94 -5.20 -29.58 -2.43
N PRO A 95 -4.57 -28.40 -2.25
CA PRO A 95 -3.60 -28.18 -1.18
C PRO A 95 -4.19 -28.47 0.20
N LEU A 96 -3.36 -28.86 1.17
CA LEU A 96 -3.79 -29.13 2.56
C LEU A 96 -4.62 -27.98 3.19
N ALA A 97 -4.42 -26.74 2.72
CA ALA A 97 -5.17 -25.55 3.12
C ALA A 97 -6.67 -25.55 2.70
N SER A 98 -7.10 -26.51 1.89
CA SER A 98 -8.49 -26.66 1.41
C SER A 98 -9.34 -27.60 2.28
N GLN A 99 -8.77 -28.20 3.33
CA GLN A 99 -9.49 -29.06 4.26
C GLN A 99 -10.62 -28.27 4.96
N GLY A 100 -11.88 -28.63 4.67
CA GLY A 100 -13.07 -28.00 5.26
C GLY A 100 -13.99 -27.25 4.28
N LEU A 101 -13.71 -27.25 2.97
CA LEU A 101 -14.70 -26.90 1.95
C LEU A 101 -15.79 -28.00 1.90
N ALA A 102 -17.06 -27.60 1.80
CA ALA A 102 -18.16 -28.55 1.64
C ALA A 102 -18.05 -29.28 0.29
N ASP A 103 -18.57 -30.50 0.20
CA ASP A 103 -18.35 -31.46 -0.91
C ASP A 103 -18.84 -30.99 -2.30
N ALA A 104 -19.36 -29.78 -2.45
CA ALA A 104 -19.74 -29.21 -3.73
C ALA A 104 -19.51 -27.69 -3.78
N LEU A 105 -18.64 -27.26 -4.70
CA LEU A 105 -18.51 -25.87 -5.11
C LEU A 105 -19.41 -25.67 -6.34
N GLN A 106 -20.29 -24.67 -6.31
CA GLN A 106 -21.18 -24.39 -7.44
C GLN A 106 -20.74 -23.12 -8.16
N ILE A 107 -20.50 -23.23 -9.47
CA ILE A 107 -20.15 -22.11 -10.35
C ILE A 107 -21.28 -21.96 -11.37
N LYS A 108 -21.71 -20.72 -11.61
CA LYS A 108 -22.71 -20.38 -12.61
C LYS A 108 -22.26 -19.15 -13.39
N LEU A 109 -22.19 -19.25 -14.71
CA LEU A 109 -22.00 -18.07 -15.56
C LEU A 109 -23.25 -17.18 -15.54
N LEU A 110 -23.04 -15.86 -15.44
CA LEU A 110 -24.13 -14.89 -15.38
C LEU A 110 -24.41 -14.39 -16.80
N PRO A 111 -25.64 -14.51 -17.31
CA PRO A 111 -25.98 -13.94 -18.61
C PRO A 111 -25.92 -12.41 -18.56
N ALA A 112 -25.37 -11.79 -19.61
CA ALA A 112 -25.30 -10.33 -19.72
C ALA A 112 -26.71 -9.68 -19.80
N PRO A 113 -26.89 -8.46 -19.26
CA PRO A 113 -28.13 -7.71 -19.47
C PRO A 113 -28.26 -7.30 -20.95
N ARG A 114 -29.35 -7.70 -21.59
CA ARG A 114 -29.64 -7.38 -23.00
C ARG A 114 -30.10 -5.93 -23.13
N ALA A 115 -29.32 -5.09 -23.80
CA ALA A 115 -29.78 -3.83 -24.38
C ALA A 115 -29.77 -3.94 -25.91
N GLY A 116 -30.93 -3.88 -26.56
CA GLY A 116 -31.02 -3.72 -28.01
C GLY A 116 -30.70 -4.93 -28.90
N GLY A 117 -30.70 -6.17 -28.37
CA GLY A 117 -30.63 -7.38 -29.21
C GLY A 117 -29.23 -7.74 -29.76
N ALA A 118 -28.18 -6.99 -29.39
CA ALA A 118 -26.80 -7.42 -29.56
C ALA A 118 -26.28 -8.05 -28.25
N VAL A 119 -25.61 -9.19 -28.34
CA VAL A 119 -24.89 -9.80 -27.20
C VAL A 119 -23.74 -8.86 -26.85
N VAL A 120 -23.82 -8.26 -25.66
CA VAL A 120 -22.71 -7.49 -25.06
C VAL A 120 -21.93 -8.49 -24.21
N ASP A 121 -20.74 -8.87 -24.67
CA ASP A 121 -19.65 -9.60 -24.01
C ASP A 121 -20.00 -10.48 -22.77
N ASP A 122 -19.85 -11.79 -22.92
CA ASP A 122 -20.05 -12.87 -21.92
C ASP A 122 -18.98 -12.89 -20.81
N ASP A 123 -18.76 -11.75 -20.15
CA ASP A 123 -17.56 -11.55 -19.36
C ASP A 123 -17.78 -11.70 -17.84
N LYS A 124 -18.79 -12.45 -17.34
CA LYS A 124 -19.02 -12.60 -15.88
C LYS A 124 -19.43 -14.00 -15.40
N ALA A 125 -18.85 -14.45 -14.28
CA ALA A 125 -19.21 -15.70 -13.59
C ALA A 125 -19.53 -15.46 -12.11
N ALA A 126 -20.51 -16.16 -11.56
CA ALA A 126 -20.79 -16.22 -10.12
C ALA A 126 -20.40 -17.59 -9.54
N ALA A 127 -19.92 -17.62 -8.31
CA ALA A 127 -19.67 -18.86 -7.57
C ALA A 127 -20.24 -18.78 -6.15
N TRP A 128 -20.78 -19.91 -5.69
CA TRP A 128 -21.20 -20.12 -4.30
C TRP A 128 -20.26 -21.11 -3.63
N ILE A 129 -19.66 -20.65 -2.54
CA ILE A 129 -18.55 -21.32 -1.88
C ILE A 129 -18.95 -21.56 -0.44
N THR A 130 -19.17 -22.83 -0.09
CA THR A 130 -19.57 -23.21 1.26
C THR A 130 -18.41 -23.84 1.99
N ALA A 131 -18.04 -23.28 3.13
CA ALA A 131 -16.99 -23.77 4.00
C ALA A 131 -17.52 -24.09 5.40
N ARG A 132 -16.93 -25.10 6.03
CA ARG A 132 -17.29 -25.58 7.38
C ARG A 132 -16.08 -25.55 8.29
N SER A 133 -16.25 -25.14 9.55
CA SER A 133 -15.30 -25.41 10.64
C SER A 133 -16.05 -25.71 11.94
N GLY A 134 -15.85 -26.91 12.49
CA GLY A 134 -16.71 -27.41 13.57
C GLY A 134 -18.18 -27.43 13.14
N ASP A 135 -19.05 -26.81 13.94
CA ASP A 135 -20.48 -26.64 13.64
C ASP A 135 -20.80 -25.38 12.80
N ALA A 136 -19.80 -24.51 12.56
CA ALA A 136 -20.00 -23.28 11.80
C ALA A 136 -19.95 -23.56 10.29
N THR A 137 -20.95 -23.07 9.56
CA THR A 137 -21.02 -23.13 8.10
C THR A 137 -21.16 -21.72 7.55
N VAL A 138 -20.34 -21.37 6.57
CA VAL A 138 -20.36 -20.05 5.91
C VAL A 138 -20.45 -20.27 4.41
N THR A 139 -21.40 -19.59 3.77
CA THR A 139 -21.50 -19.55 2.31
C THR A 139 -21.12 -18.16 1.81
N LEU A 140 -20.16 -18.11 0.88
CA LEU A 140 -19.70 -16.90 0.22
C LEU A 140 -20.18 -16.93 -1.24
N GLU A 141 -20.87 -15.88 -1.66
CA GLU A 141 -21.18 -15.63 -3.07
C GLU A 141 -20.17 -14.65 -3.64
N VAL A 142 -19.52 -15.02 -4.74
CA VAL A 142 -18.45 -14.23 -5.38
C VAL A 142 -18.77 -14.07 -6.86
N VAL A 143 -18.60 -12.87 -7.43
CA VAL A 143 -18.74 -12.63 -8.86
C VAL A 143 -17.40 -12.23 -9.48
N TYR A 144 -17.06 -12.84 -10.61
CA TYR A 144 -15.83 -12.67 -11.38
C TYR A 144 -16.10 -12.02 -12.74
N GLN A 145 -15.13 -11.29 -13.28
CA GLN A 145 -15.08 -10.82 -14.67
C GLN A 145 -14.12 -11.70 -15.49
N LEU A 146 -14.52 -12.09 -16.71
CA LEU A 146 -13.83 -13.02 -17.61
C LEU A 146 -13.54 -12.29 -18.93
N ASN A 147 -12.28 -11.92 -19.18
CA ASN A 147 -11.84 -11.07 -20.31
C ASN A 147 -12.28 -9.58 -20.22
N GLY A 148 -11.40 -8.70 -20.69
CA GLY A 148 -11.60 -7.26 -20.71
C GLY A 148 -10.56 -6.62 -21.63
N ALA A 149 -10.99 -5.62 -22.39
CA ALA A 149 -10.27 -4.87 -23.44
C ALA A 149 -8.87 -4.35 -22.99
N PRO A 150 -8.01 -3.92 -23.93
CA PRO A 150 -6.55 -3.94 -23.78
C PRO A 150 -6.11 -3.23 -22.50
N PRO A 151 -5.18 -3.84 -21.75
CA PRO A 151 -4.86 -3.37 -20.41
C PRO A 151 -4.22 -1.97 -20.51
N PRO A 152 -4.59 -1.00 -19.64
CA PRO A 152 -3.62 0.00 -19.25
C PRO A 152 -2.40 -0.77 -18.70
N PRO A 153 -1.16 -0.38 -19.02
CA PRO A 153 0.02 -1.16 -18.72
C PRO A 153 0.03 -1.56 -17.23
N THR A 154 0.09 -2.86 -16.96
CA THR A 154 0.39 -3.43 -15.64
C THR A 154 1.81 -3.04 -15.30
N ALA A 155 1.98 -1.84 -14.78
CA ALA A 155 3.23 -1.36 -14.27
C ALA A 155 3.29 -1.72 -12.78
N ASN A 156 4.34 -2.43 -12.38
CA ASN A 156 4.62 -2.70 -10.98
C ASN A 156 4.69 -1.35 -10.26
N ALA A 157 3.67 -1.02 -9.46
CA ALA A 157 3.62 0.24 -8.73
C ALA A 157 4.75 0.23 -7.70
N ALA A 158 5.88 0.83 -8.05
CA ALA A 158 7.04 0.90 -7.19
C ALA A 158 6.75 1.78 -5.96
N ALA A 159 5.90 2.80 -6.15
CA ALA A 159 5.42 3.66 -5.08
C ALA A 159 3.96 4.09 -5.28
N GLN A 160 3.20 4.06 -4.19
CA GLN A 160 1.87 4.66 -4.05
C GLN A 160 1.89 5.72 -2.95
N ILE A 161 1.76 6.99 -3.32
CA ILE A 161 2.04 8.10 -2.41
C ILE A 161 0.84 9.04 -2.37
N ARG A 162 0.25 9.20 -1.18
CA ARG A 162 -0.79 10.21 -0.91
C ARG A 162 -0.15 11.44 -0.27
N GLY A 163 -0.66 12.62 -0.64
CA GLY A 163 -0.15 13.91 -0.16
C GLY A 163 0.86 14.58 -1.08
N GLY A 164 0.93 14.18 -2.34
CA GLY A 164 1.89 14.68 -3.32
C GLY A 164 3.31 14.19 -3.08
N LEU A 165 4.16 14.34 -4.10
CA LEU A 165 5.53 13.84 -4.13
C LEU A 165 6.49 14.91 -4.65
N SER A 166 7.51 15.25 -3.87
CA SER A 166 8.66 15.99 -4.38
C SER A 166 9.84 15.05 -4.56
N THR A 167 10.54 15.15 -5.68
CA THR A 167 11.81 14.45 -5.88
C THR A 167 12.96 15.43 -6.03
N SER A 168 14.12 15.08 -5.48
CA SER A 168 15.35 15.87 -5.63
C SER A 168 16.58 14.95 -5.62
N GLY A 169 17.64 15.36 -6.32
CA GLY A 169 18.87 14.55 -6.44
C GLY A 169 18.75 13.44 -7.48
N ASN A 170 19.25 12.25 -7.16
CA ASN A 170 19.29 11.08 -8.05
C ASN A 170 18.33 10.01 -7.55
N ILE A 171 17.20 9.85 -8.24
CA ILE A 171 16.17 8.86 -7.92
C ILE A 171 16.20 7.75 -8.96
N VAL A 172 16.37 6.52 -8.49
CA VAL A 172 16.50 5.34 -9.34
C VAL A 172 15.45 4.32 -8.94
N VAL A 173 14.67 3.84 -9.90
CA VAL A 173 13.73 2.74 -9.69
C VAL A 173 14.16 1.54 -10.54
N THR A 174 14.37 0.38 -9.93
CA THR A 174 14.84 -0.84 -10.62
C THR A 174 13.92 -2.02 -10.39
N GLY A 175 14.02 -3.03 -11.25
CA GLY A 175 13.32 -4.31 -11.08
C GLY A 175 11.98 -4.47 -11.80
N ALA A 176 11.50 -3.42 -12.46
CA ALA A 176 10.44 -3.49 -13.45
C ALA A 176 10.89 -2.79 -14.73
N LYS A 177 10.66 -3.39 -15.90
CA LYS A 177 10.86 -2.70 -17.19
C LYS A 177 9.93 -1.48 -17.32
N ASP A 178 8.84 -1.45 -16.53
CA ASP A 178 7.82 -0.42 -16.48
C ASP A 178 7.45 -0.07 -15.02
N ALA A 179 8.34 0.61 -14.28
CA ALA A 179 7.96 1.04 -12.94
C ALA A 179 7.00 2.24 -13.00
N LEU A 180 5.92 2.16 -12.23
CA LEU A 180 4.90 3.21 -12.13
C LEU A 180 4.96 3.90 -10.76
N LEU A 181 4.92 5.23 -10.79
CA LEU A 181 4.71 6.07 -9.61
C LEU A 181 3.28 6.60 -9.62
N GLN A 182 2.50 6.24 -8.60
CA GLN A 182 1.13 6.71 -8.44
C GLN A 182 1.04 7.68 -7.26
N VAL A 183 0.52 8.88 -7.52
CA VAL A 183 0.50 9.96 -6.56
C VAL A 183 -0.89 10.57 -6.44
N GLU A 184 -1.43 10.60 -5.22
CA GLU A 184 -2.57 11.45 -4.90
C GLU A 184 -2.07 12.80 -4.38
N GLY A 185 -2.25 13.84 -5.19
CA GLY A 185 -1.69 15.18 -5.00
C GLY A 185 -0.77 15.59 -6.15
N ALA A 186 -0.10 16.72 -5.97
CA ALA A 186 0.84 17.27 -6.95
C ALA A 186 2.18 16.52 -6.94
N VAL A 187 2.87 16.50 -8.08
CA VAL A 187 4.22 15.96 -8.24
C VAL A 187 5.15 17.09 -8.68
N ASP A 188 6.24 17.28 -7.95
CA ASP A 188 7.30 18.22 -8.29
C ASP A 188 8.63 17.46 -8.40
N THR A 189 9.12 17.26 -9.61
CA THR A 189 10.39 16.58 -9.83
C THR A 189 11.50 17.56 -10.13
N SER A 190 12.53 17.51 -9.28
CA SER A 190 13.84 18.10 -9.53
C SER A 190 14.91 17.00 -9.54
N GLY A 191 16.02 17.21 -10.23
CA GLY A 191 17.11 16.23 -10.34
C GLY A 191 16.90 15.17 -11.43
N SER A 192 17.55 14.00 -11.27
CA SER A 192 17.46 12.88 -12.21
C SER A 192 16.47 11.82 -11.71
N LEU A 193 15.63 11.32 -12.62
CA LEU A 193 14.70 10.22 -12.36
C LEU A 193 14.91 9.15 -13.43
N THR A 194 15.34 7.96 -13.01
CA THR A 194 15.69 6.85 -13.91
C THR A 194 14.87 5.60 -13.58
N GLY A 195 14.48 4.85 -14.61
CA GLY A 195 13.78 3.57 -14.45
C GLY A 195 12.28 3.66 -14.14
N VAL A 196 11.70 4.86 -14.27
CA VAL A 196 10.26 5.10 -14.19
C VAL A 196 9.70 5.20 -15.62
N SER A 197 8.70 4.39 -15.95
CA SER A 197 8.03 4.45 -17.26
C SER A 197 6.82 5.38 -17.25
N ALA A 198 6.17 5.53 -16.09
CA ALA A 198 5.01 6.40 -15.95
C ALA A 198 4.88 7.05 -14.57
N ILE A 199 4.36 8.28 -14.57
CA ILE A 199 3.88 8.98 -13.37
C ILE A 199 2.40 9.31 -13.56
N GLN A 200 1.58 8.91 -12.59
CA GLN A 200 0.15 9.22 -12.54
C GLN A 200 -0.15 10.05 -11.30
N ALA A 201 -0.71 11.24 -11.49
CA ALA A 201 -0.97 12.20 -10.42
C ALA A 201 -2.43 12.70 -10.44
N THR A 202 -3.05 12.82 -9.26
CA THR A 202 -4.37 13.47 -9.15
C THR A 202 -4.29 14.99 -9.07
N GLY A 203 -3.10 15.55 -8.89
CA GLY A 203 -2.82 16.99 -8.98
C GLY A 203 -1.81 17.30 -10.08
N ASP A 204 -1.34 18.55 -10.12
CA ASP A 204 -0.40 19.02 -11.14
C ASP A 204 0.92 18.25 -11.14
N ILE A 205 1.52 18.10 -12.31
CA ILE A 205 2.88 17.58 -12.47
C ILE A 205 3.78 18.70 -12.97
N LEU A 206 4.77 19.07 -12.16
CA LEU A 206 5.88 19.92 -12.55
C LEU A 206 7.13 19.04 -12.70
N PHE A 207 7.59 18.85 -13.93
CA PHE A 207 8.76 18.04 -14.24
C PHE A 207 9.92 18.93 -14.68
N GLN A 208 10.84 19.22 -13.76
CA GLN A 208 12.02 20.05 -14.00
C GLN A 208 13.29 19.20 -14.23
N GLY A 209 13.22 17.91 -13.91
CA GLY A 209 14.32 16.97 -14.13
C GLY A 209 14.58 16.66 -15.61
N ASN A 210 15.67 15.96 -15.89
CA ASN A 210 15.93 15.36 -17.20
C ASN A 210 15.60 13.86 -17.10
N PRO A 211 14.62 13.33 -17.86
CA PRO A 211 14.37 11.89 -17.87
C PRO A 211 15.61 11.19 -18.48
N ALA A 212 16.40 10.53 -17.63
CA ALA A 212 17.60 9.84 -18.09
C ALA A 212 17.21 8.52 -18.79
N ARG A 213 17.70 8.33 -20.01
CA ARG A 213 17.46 7.12 -20.79
C ARG A 213 18.48 6.05 -20.41
N GLY A 214 18.08 5.05 -19.64
CA GLY A 214 18.84 3.80 -19.57
C GLY A 214 18.74 3.04 -20.90
N ASP A 215 19.78 2.31 -21.28
CA ASP A 215 19.75 1.46 -22.47
C ASP A 215 18.54 0.50 -22.43
N GLY A 216 17.68 0.59 -23.44
CA GLY A 216 16.47 -0.24 -23.55
C GLY A 216 15.26 0.19 -22.72
N GLN A 217 15.26 1.37 -22.08
CA GLN A 217 14.09 1.92 -21.38
C GLN A 217 13.18 2.74 -22.31
N ALA A 218 11.86 2.59 -22.14
CA ALA A 218 10.87 3.42 -22.83
C ALA A 218 10.91 4.87 -22.31
N PRO A 219 10.65 5.89 -23.14
CA PRO A 219 10.57 7.27 -22.68
C PRO A 219 9.42 7.46 -21.67
N LEU A 220 9.58 8.40 -20.75
CA LEU A 220 8.66 8.64 -19.64
C LEU A 220 7.28 9.11 -20.12
N SER A 221 6.22 8.58 -19.50
CA SER A 221 4.84 9.03 -19.68
C SER A 221 4.30 9.74 -18.44
N LEU A 222 3.63 10.88 -18.61
CA LEU A 222 3.04 11.66 -17.53
C LEU A 222 1.51 11.73 -17.70
N TRP A 223 0.77 11.46 -16.63
CA TRP A 223 -0.68 11.64 -16.57
C TRP A 223 -1.05 12.44 -15.32
N SER A 224 -1.68 13.60 -15.52
CA SER A 224 -2.22 14.45 -14.47
C SER A 224 -3.74 14.69 -14.61
N ASN A 225 -4.45 14.72 -13.49
CA ASN A 225 -5.80 15.32 -13.42
C ASN A 225 -5.78 16.87 -13.36
N GLY A 226 -4.62 17.46 -13.10
CA GLY A 226 -4.38 18.89 -13.19
C GLY A 226 -3.54 19.22 -14.42
N ASP A 227 -2.64 20.19 -14.26
CA ASP A 227 -1.74 20.66 -15.31
C ASP A 227 -0.47 19.81 -15.39
N ILE A 228 0.14 19.75 -16.57
CA ILE A 228 1.50 19.24 -16.76
C ILE A 228 2.41 20.38 -17.22
N ARG A 229 3.53 20.58 -16.53
CA ARG A 229 4.58 21.52 -16.90
C ARG A 229 5.90 20.77 -17.01
N VAL A 230 6.48 20.70 -18.21
CA VAL A 230 7.81 20.10 -18.45
C VAL A 230 8.77 21.18 -18.95
N ASN A 231 9.98 21.25 -18.40
CA ASN A 231 10.96 22.26 -18.85
C ASN A 231 11.68 21.83 -20.14
N SER A 232 12.18 20.60 -20.18
CA SER A 232 12.90 20.01 -21.31
C SER A 232 12.91 18.48 -21.18
N GLY A 233 13.27 17.76 -22.25
CA GLY A 233 13.50 16.31 -22.20
C GLY A 233 12.62 15.51 -23.16
N GLN A 234 12.85 14.20 -23.19
CA GLN A 234 12.15 13.27 -24.07
C GLN A 234 11.01 12.55 -23.34
N PHE A 235 9.79 12.66 -23.87
CA PHE A 235 8.59 12.05 -23.30
C PHE A 235 7.84 11.23 -24.33
N LEU A 236 7.30 10.08 -23.91
CA LEU A 236 6.44 9.28 -24.77
C LEU A 236 5.04 9.90 -24.83
N THR A 237 4.44 10.14 -23.67
CA THR A 237 3.06 10.63 -23.58
C THR A 237 2.92 11.67 -22.47
N LEU A 238 2.26 12.78 -22.76
CA LEU A 238 1.76 13.75 -21.78
C LEU A 238 0.23 13.79 -21.86
N LYS A 239 -0.45 13.48 -20.75
CA LYS A 239 -1.92 13.49 -20.65
C LYS A 239 -2.39 14.35 -19.48
N ALA A 240 -3.04 15.46 -19.75
CA ALA A 240 -3.55 16.36 -18.72
C ALA A 240 -5.06 16.55 -18.85
N ARG A 241 -5.78 16.52 -17.72
CA ARG A 241 -7.14 17.09 -17.69
C ARG A 241 -7.13 18.62 -17.58
N GLY A 242 -6.04 19.21 -17.10
CA GLY A 242 -5.78 20.64 -17.19
C GLY A 242 -4.99 20.97 -18.46
N ASP A 243 -4.09 21.95 -18.33
CA ASP A 243 -3.24 22.45 -19.40
C ASP A 243 -1.92 21.66 -19.51
N ILE A 244 -1.29 21.70 -20.68
CA ILE A 244 0.09 21.22 -20.86
C ILE A 244 0.98 22.39 -21.27
N THR A 245 2.07 22.60 -20.53
CA THR A 245 3.15 23.53 -20.89
C THR A 245 4.45 22.77 -21.12
N MET A 246 5.06 22.95 -22.28
CA MET A 246 6.35 22.36 -22.64
C MET A 246 7.36 23.46 -22.90
N GLY A 247 8.52 23.41 -22.22
CA GLY A 247 9.62 24.35 -22.43
C GLY A 247 10.55 23.94 -23.57
N ASN A 248 11.60 24.75 -23.76
CA ASN A 248 12.60 24.56 -24.82
C ASN A 248 13.36 23.23 -24.65
N GLY A 249 13.64 22.53 -25.75
CA GLY A 249 14.32 21.23 -25.71
C GLY A 249 13.41 20.05 -25.32
N SER A 250 12.08 20.25 -25.31
CA SER A 250 11.12 19.17 -25.12
C SER A 250 10.87 18.43 -26.44
N ASP A 251 10.95 17.10 -26.41
CA ASP A 251 10.61 16.20 -27.52
C ASP A 251 9.57 15.19 -27.04
N VAL A 252 8.34 15.30 -27.55
CA VAL A 252 7.18 14.56 -27.04
C VAL A 252 6.50 13.78 -28.16
N GLU A 253 6.30 12.47 -27.99
CA GLU A 253 5.63 11.70 -29.06
C GLU A 253 4.12 11.96 -29.11
N THR A 254 3.44 11.99 -27.96
CA THR A 254 2.01 12.34 -27.88
C THR A 254 1.71 13.27 -26.72
N ALA A 255 0.97 14.36 -26.98
CA ALA A 255 0.44 15.26 -25.97
C ALA A 255 -1.07 15.39 -26.12
N ALA A 256 -1.81 15.19 -25.02
CA ALA A 256 -3.26 15.28 -24.98
C ALA A 256 -3.74 16.08 -23.75
N ALA A 257 -4.45 17.17 -23.98
CA ALA A 257 -5.00 18.03 -22.92
C ALA A 257 -6.51 18.24 -23.08
N ASN A 258 -7.25 18.24 -21.96
CA ASN A 258 -8.61 18.80 -21.96
C ASN A 258 -8.59 20.33 -21.84
N GLY A 259 -7.49 20.91 -21.33
CA GLY A 259 -7.24 22.33 -21.35
C GLY A 259 -6.48 22.77 -22.61
N ALA A 260 -5.71 23.85 -22.47
CA ALA A 260 -4.84 24.40 -23.49
C ALA A 260 -3.48 23.69 -23.53
N VAL A 261 -2.79 23.79 -24.67
CA VAL A 261 -1.41 23.32 -24.82
C VAL A 261 -0.52 24.48 -25.25
N SER A 262 0.49 24.81 -24.46
CA SER A 262 1.55 25.74 -24.82
C SER A 262 2.86 24.98 -24.98
N SER A 263 3.51 25.08 -26.14
CA SER A 263 4.80 24.43 -26.38
C SER A 263 5.81 25.42 -26.92
N SER A 264 7.00 25.42 -26.33
CA SER A 264 8.22 25.97 -26.91
C SER A 264 9.29 24.91 -27.19
N GLY A 265 8.87 23.64 -27.23
CA GLY A 265 9.74 22.48 -27.46
C GLY A 265 10.29 22.39 -28.89
N GLU A 266 11.04 21.32 -29.14
CA GLU A 266 11.63 21.05 -30.47
C GLU A 266 10.65 20.27 -31.36
N ARG A 267 10.01 19.24 -30.81
CA ARG A 267 9.11 18.36 -31.56
C ARG A 267 7.95 17.88 -30.71
N VAL A 268 6.77 17.83 -31.31
CA VAL A 268 5.64 17.04 -30.81
C VAL A 268 5.13 16.14 -31.94
N GLY A 269 5.01 14.84 -31.70
CA GLY A 269 4.48 13.90 -32.70
C GLY A 269 3.00 14.20 -33.00
N ARG A 270 2.14 13.85 -32.05
CA ARG A 270 0.71 14.15 -32.08
C ARG A 270 0.32 15.06 -30.92
N LEU A 271 -0.41 16.14 -31.22
CA LEU A 271 -0.90 17.10 -30.24
C LEU A 271 -2.43 17.17 -30.34
N THR A 272 -3.13 16.85 -29.25
CA THR A 272 -4.57 17.02 -29.15
C THR A 272 -4.94 17.91 -27.97
N ALA A 273 -5.75 18.95 -28.20
CA ALA A 273 -6.19 19.87 -27.16
C ALA A 273 -7.68 20.17 -27.32
N ILE A 274 -8.47 19.99 -26.27
CA ILE A 274 -9.84 20.54 -26.30
C ILE A 274 -9.77 22.07 -26.26
N GLY A 275 -8.84 22.65 -25.51
CA GLY A 275 -8.58 24.09 -25.49
C GLY A 275 -7.66 24.57 -26.62
N ASP A 276 -7.20 25.81 -26.45
CA ASP A 276 -6.30 26.51 -27.38
C ASP A 276 -4.91 25.87 -27.45
N VAL A 277 -4.23 26.05 -28.59
CA VAL A 277 -2.83 25.65 -28.76
C VAL A 277 -1.97 26.86 -29.07
N THR A 278 -0.91 27.06 -28.29
CA THR A 278 0.11 28.09 -28.54
C THR A 278 1.46 27.43 -28.80
N LEU A 279 2.04 27.71 -29.97
CA LEU A 279 3.37 27.25 -30.36
C LEU A 279 4.32 28.45 -30.38
N ALA A 280 5.24 28.49 -29.43
CA ALA A 280 6.32 29.47 -29.34
C ALA A 280 7.65 28.86 -29.80
N GLY A 281 8.53 29.65 -30.43
CA GLY A 281 9.77 29.08 -30.99
C GLY A 281 9.53 28.16 -32.19
N ASN A 282 10.52 27.32 -32.53
CA ASN A 282 10.51 26.51 -33.76
C ASN A 282 10.06 25.07 -33.49
N VAL A 283 8.81 24.91 -33.06
CA VAL A 283 8.18 23.61 -32.78
C VAL A 283 7.82 22.89 -34.09
N ALA A 284 8.24 21.63 -34.22
CA ALA A 284 7.81 20.75 -35.30
C ALA A 284 6.68 19.82 -34.82
N ILE A 285 5.51 19.90 -35.45
CA ILE A 285 4.44 18.91 -35.29
C ILE A 285 4.58 17.85 -36.39
N SER A 286 5.15 16.70 -36.04
CA SER A 286 5.59 15.70 -37.03
C SER A 286 4.49 14.75 -37.50
N ALA A 287 3.34 14.68 -36.81
CA ALA A 287 2.19 13.91 -37.27
C ALA A 287 0.95 14.79 -37.44
N GLN A 288 0.33 15.25 -36.34
CA GLN A 288 -0.93 15.98 -36.41
C GLN A 288 -1.20 16.84 -35.17
N LEU A 289 -1.75 18.03 -35.41
CA LEU A 289 -2.34 18.91 -34.40
C LEU A 289 -3.86 18.91 -34.55
N LEU A 290 -4.58 18.52 -33.48
CA LEU A 290 -6.03 18.57 -33.38
C LEU A 290 -6.43 19.50 -32.22
N SER A 291 -7.21 20.54 -32.49
CA SER A 291 -7.73 21.44 -31.45
C SER A 291 -9.22 21.76 -31.63
N GLN A 292 -9.97 21.85 -30.53
CA GLN A 292 -11.31 22.45 -30.56
C GLN A 292 -11.30 23.95 -30.27
N GLY A 293 -10.16 24.52 -29.87
CA GLY A 293 -9.94 25.95 -29.68
C GLY A 293 -9.17 26.60 -30.83
N ASP A 294 -8.54 27.73 -30.50
CA ASP A 294 -7.70 28.52 -31.41
C ASP A 294 -6.27 27.97 -31.46
N VAL A 295 -5.61 28.13 -32.60
CA VAL A 295 -4.20 27.77 -32.76
C VAL A 295 -3.37 29.02 -33.09
N ARG A 296 -2.40 29.32 -32.24
CA ARG A 296 -1.50 30.47 -32.37
C ARG A 296 -0.05 30.02 -32.47
N SER A 297 0.66 30.50 -33.46
CA SER A 297 2.05 30.16 -33.77
C SER A 297 2.86 31.44 -33.87
N SER A 298 3.80 31.67 -32.95
CA SER A 298 4.54 32.94 -32.86
C SER A 298 5.90 32.93 -33.58
N SER A 299 6.32 31.80 -34.18
CA SER A 299 7.57 31.68 -34.94
C SER A 299 7.42 30.66 -36.09
N SER A 300 8.53 30.34 -36.76
CA SER A 300 8.62 29.48 -37.94
C SER A 300 8.43 28.00 -37.56
N ASN A 301 7.18 27.61 -37.29
CA ASN A 301 6.78 26.25 -36.97
C ASN A 301 6.54 25.42 -38.23
N ARG A 302 6.77 24.09 -38.13
CA ARG A 302 6.43 23.12 -39.18
C ARG A 302 5.29 22.23 -38.71
N LEU A 303 4.17 22.25 -39.41
CA LEU A 303 2.97 21.47 -39.09
C LEU A 303 2.63 20.53 -40.25
N ASN A 304 2.80 19.22 -40.05
CA ASN A 304 2.47 18.24 -41.09
C ASN A 304 0.96 18.15 -41.34
N ALA A 305 0.16 18.19 -40.28
CA ALA A 305 -1.29 18.26 -40.38
C ALA A 305 -1.89 19.09 -39.24
N LEU A 306 -2.89 19.90 -39.56
CA LEU A 306 -3.61 20.75 -38.61
C LEU A 306 -5.12 20.63 -38.82
N ARG A 307 -5.86 20.41 -37.73
CA ARG A 307 -7.32 20.60 -37.66
C ARG A 307 -7.66 21.44 -36.43
N ALA A 308 -8.25 22.62 -36.62
CA ALA A 308 -8.64 23.50 -35.51
C ALA A 308 -10.07 24.00 -35.71
N GLN A 309 -10.96 23.84 -34.73
CA GLN A 309 -12.32 24.41 -34.83
C GLN A 309 -12.29 25.95 -34.77
N GLY A 310 -11.36 26.52 -34.01
CA GLY A 310 -11.18 27.96 -33.87
C GLY A 310 -10.35 28.60 -34.99
N LEU A 311 -9.77 29.76 -34.68
CA LEU A 311 -8.92 30.50 -35.61
C LEU A 311 -7.52 29.91 -35.70
N LEU A 312 -6.80 30.30 -36.75
CA LEU A 312 -5.36 30.10 -36.89
C LEU A 312 -4.67 31.46 -36.99
N ASP A 313 -3.71 31.73 -36.10
CA ASP A 313 -2.80 32.89 -36.19
C ASP A 313 -1.37 32.38 -36.30
N THR A 314 -0.66 32.75 -37.36
CA THR A 314 0.71 32.33 -37.61
C THR A 314 1.62 33.52 -37.82
N ARG A 315 2.85 33.44 -37.31
CA ARG A 315 3.92 34.42 -37.53
C ARG A 315 5.18 33.76 -38.08
N GLY A 316 6.09 34.56 -38.62
CA GLY A 316 7.34 34.10 -39.21
C GLY A 316 7.13 33.29 -40.49
N ASN A 317 8.05 32.36 -40.77
CA ASN A 317 8.04 31.50 -41.95
C ASN A 317 7.33 30.17 -41.66
N ALA A 318 6.07 30.24 -41.24
CA ALA A 318 5.28 29.04 -40.95
C ALA A 318 5.20 28.11 -42.17
N ASN A 319 5.30 26.81 -41.91
CA ASN A 319 5.15 25.76 -42.91
C ASN A 319 4.03 24.80 -42.48
N ILE A 320 2.96 24.71 -43.27
CA ILE A 320 1.79 23.87 -42.99
C ILE A 320 1.48 23.03 -44.23
N ASP A 321 1.67 21.72 -44.14
CA ASP A 321 1.54 20.80 -45.29
C ASP A 321 0.06 20.49 -45.60
N ASP A 322 -0.80 20.32 -44.59
CA ASP A 322 -2.26 20.19 -44.73
C ASP A 322 -3.04 20.70 -43.51
N GLY A 323 -3.70 21.84 -43.64
CA GLY A 323 -4.52 22.47 -42.60
C GLY A 323 -6.00 22.57 -42.96
N ILE A 324 -6.88 22.32 -41.99
CA ILE A 324 -8.31 22.68 -42.05
C ILE A 324 -8.68 23.44 -40.78
N ILE A 325 -9.34 24.58 -40.94
CA ILE A 325 -9.79 25.42 -39.83
C ILE A 325 -11.27 25.76 -39.93
N GLY A 326 -11.92 25.98 -38.78
CA GLY A 326 -13.32 26.43 -38.69
C GLY A 326 -13.49 27.94 -38.53
N GLY A 327 -12.45 28.66 -38.10
CA GLY A 327 -12.44 30.11 -37.88
C GLY A 327 -11.60 30.90 -38.89
N ALA A 328 -11.26 32.14 -38.52
CA ALA A 328 -10.43 33.02 -39.33
C ALA A 328 -8.97 32.54 -39.42
N PHE A 329 -8.27 32.94 -40.49
CA PHE A 329 -6.83 32.70 -40.63
C PHE A 329 -6.07 34.03 -40.78
N THR A 330 -5.09 34.25 -39.90
CA THR A 330 -4.16 35.37 -39.96
C THR A 330 -2.72 34.85 -40.12
N HIS A 331 -1.95 35.50 -40.98
CA HIS A 331 -0.53 35.23 -41.18
C HIS A 331 0.27 36.54 -41.17
N ASN A 332 1.24 36.67 -40.26
CA ASN A 332 2.06 37.88 -40.07
C ASN A 332 1.23 39.17 -39.95
N GLY A 333 0.09 39.10 -39.25
CA GLY A 333 -0.84 40.21 -39.06
C GLY A 333 -1.79 40.49 -40.24
N ALA A 334 -1.59 39.85 -41.39
CA ALA A 334 -2.50 39.93 -42.53
C ALA A 334 -3.58 38.86 -42.44
N GLN A 335 -4.84 39.26 -42.61
CA GLN A 335 -5.97 38.31 -42.68
C GLN A 335 -5.96 37.60 -44.04
N ILE A 336 -5.90 36.27 -44.03
CA ILE A 336 -5.93 35.41 -45.20
C ILE A 336 -7.36 34.94 -45.47
N PHE A 337 -8.04 34.43 -44.43
CA PHE A 337 -9.47 34.11 -44.45
C PHE A 337 -10.16 34.87 -43.31
N ASP A 338 -11.35 35.40 -43.56
CA ASP A 338 -12.21 35.86 -42.45
C ASP A 338 -12.92 34.69 -41.76
N ALA A 339 -13.69 35.00 -40.71
CA ALA A 339 -14.43 33.98 -39.95
C ALA A 339 -15.55 33.28 -40.76
N ALA A 340 -15.94 33.81 -41.92
CA ALA A 340 -16.87 33.17 -42.84
C ALA A 340 -16.15 32.35 -43.93
N GLY A 341 -14.81 32.29 -43.89
CA GLY A 341 -13.98 31.60 -44.86
C GLY A 341 -13.79 32.36 -46.17
N GLN A 342 -14.17 33.64 -46.24
CA GLN A 342 -13.95 34.42 -47.46
C GLN A 342 -12.46 34.78 -47.58
N PRO A 343 -11.82 34.49 -48.71
CA PRO A 343 -10.42 34.83 -48.92
C PRO A 343 -10.27 36.36 -48.97
N ARG A 344 -9.34 36.88 -48.17
CA ARG A 344 -8.95 38.30 -48.14
C ARG A 344 -7.61 38.52 -48.84
N GLN A 345 -6.71 37.57 -48.71
CA GLN A 345 -5.39 37.55 -49.37
C GLN A 345 -4.99 36.12 -49.70
N ALA A 346 -4.04 35.95 -50.63
CA ALA A 346 -3.50 34.63 -50.93
C ALA A 346 -2.58 34.15 -49.78
N PRO A 347 -2.69 32.88 -49.35
CA PRO A 347 -1.75 32.32 -48.38
C PRO A 347 -0.33 32.22 -48.96
N PRO A 348 0.73 32.25 -48.12
CA PRO A 348 2.09 31.95 -48.56
C PRO A 348 2.20 30.57 -49.19
N ASN A 349 3.14 30.37 -50.10
CA ASN A 349 3.36 29.08 -50.79
C ASN A 349 3.70 27.91 -49.84
N THR A 350 4.19 28.21 -48.64
CA THR A 350 4.53 27.22 -47.60
C THR A 350 3.34 26.87 -46.70
N VAL A 351 2.17 27.47 -46.89
CA VAL A 351 1.00 27.30 -46.02
C VAL A 351 -0.19 26.81 -46.81
N ARG A 352 -0.57 25.54 -46.60
CA ARG A 352 -1.71 24.89 -47.25
C ARG A 352 -2.85 24.73 -46.27
N VAL A 353 -3.66 25.78 -46.12
CA VAL A 353 -4.81 25.80 -45.19
C VAL A 353 -6.11 26.01 -45.95
N ARG A 354 -7.15 25.25 -45.58
CA ARG A 354 -8.51 25.37 -46.09
C ARG A 354 -9.47 25.74 -44.95
N HIS A 355 -10.47 26.53 -45.27
CA HIS A 355 -11.58 26.79 -44.35
C HIS A 355 -12.69 25.75 -44.53
N GLN A 356 -13.25 25.27 -43.42
CA GLN A 356 -14.43 24.42 -43.38
C GLN A 356 -15.41 24.93 -42.32
N ALA A 357 -16.51 25.55 -42.78
CA ALA A 357 -17.55 26.05 -41.89
C ALA A 357 -18.12 24.92 -41.01
N GLY A 358 -18.25 25.16 -39.70
CA GLY A 358 -18.80 24.19 -38.77
C GLY A 358 -17.93 22.95 -38.54
N LEU A 359 -16.62 23.02 -38.83
CA LEU A 359 -15.68 21.94 -38.56
C LEU A 359 -15.85 21.42 -37.12
N LYS A 360 -16.05 20.10 -36.99
CA LYS A 360 -16.01 19.39 -35.71
C LYS A 360 -14.78 18.51 -35.69
N VAL A 361 -13.91 18.77 -34.72
CA VAL A 361 -12.71 17.98 -34.47
C VAL A 361 -13.05 16.97 -33.37
N PRO A 362 -13.23 15.67 -33.70
CA PRO A 362 -13.55 14.65 -32.70
C PRO A 362 -12.33 14.43 -31.82
N LEU A 363 -12.45 14.73 -30.54
CA LEU A 363 -11.44 14.45 -29.52
C LEU A 363 -12.06 13.63 -28.41
N GLU A 364 -11.34 12.63 -27.94
CA GLU A 364 -11.68 11.90 -26.72
C GLU A 364 -11.06 12.64 -25.53
N PRO A 365 -11.87 13.07 -24.53
CA PRO A 365 -11.33 13.71 -23.34
C PRO A 365 -10.41 12.77 -22.55
N VAL A 366 -9.34 13.34 -22.00
CA VAL A 366 -8.46 12.64 -21.06
C VAL A 366 -9.28 12.22 -19.82
N PRO A 367 -9.29 10.92 -19.46
CA PRO A 367 -10.04 10.43 -18.32
C PRO A 367 -9.41 10.83 -16.98
N GLU A 368 -10.19 10.71 -15.91
CA GLU A 368 -9.72 10.95 -14.55
C GLU A 368 -8.92 9.76 -14.02
N PHE A 369 -7.75 10.03 -13.47
CA PHE A 369 -6.98 9.09 -12.66
C PHE A 369 -7.44 9.14 -11.20
N ARG A 370 -7.63 7.98 -10.57
CA ARG A 370 -7.92 7.88 -9.13
C ARG A 370 -7.04 6.82 -8.49
N LEU A 371 -6.48 7.16 -7.33
CA LEU A 371 -5.73 6.22 -6.51
C LEU A 371 -6.65 5.58 -5.48
N GLY A 372 -6.57 4.26 -5.31
CA GLY A 372 -7.30 3.54 -4.28
C GLY A 372 -6.88 3.96 -2.87
N ALA A 373 -7.81 3.93 -1.91
CA ALA A 373 -7.48 4.23 -0.52
C ALA A 373 -6.77 3.04 0.12
N THR A 374 -5.56 3.28 0.64
CA THR A 374 -4.77 2.28 1.37
C THR A 374 -4.80 2.65 2.84
N ARG A 375 -5.30 1.74 3.68
CA ARG A 375 -5.30 1.91 5.14
C ARG A 375 -4.05 1.25 5.71
N ILE A 376 -3.26 2.01 6.48
CA ILE A 376 -2.04 1.53 7.15
C ILE A 376 -2.24 1.72 8.65
N ASN A 377 -2.23 0.63 9.42
CA ASN A 377 -2.42 0.69 10.87
C ASN A 377 -1.54 -0.34 11.58
N ALA A 378 -0.56 0.12 12.35
CA ALA A 378 0.31 -0.75 13.12
C ALA A 378 -0.47 -1.60 14.13
N ASN A 379 -1.58 -1.06 14.66
CA ASN A 379 -2.41 -1.77 15.64
C ASN A 379 -3.17 -2.96 15.05
N ASP A 380 -3.38 -3.03 13.72
CA ASP A 380 -4.00 -4.20 13.08
C ASP A 380 -3.12 -5.45 13.24
N TYR A 381 -1.82 -5.26 13.46
CA TYR A 381 -0.84 -6.33 13.60
C TYR A 381 -0.40 -6.56 15.04
N ARG A 382 -1.01 -5.87 16.02
CA ARG A 382 -0.62 -5.94 17.43
C ARG A 382 -0.66 -7.36 17.98
N ASP A 383 -1.70 -8.13 17.67
CA ASP A 383 -1.84 -9.50 18.17
C ASP A 383 -0.92 -10.50 17.46
N ALA A 384 -0.42 -10.15 16.27
CA ALA A 384 0.55 -10.95 15.52
C ALA A 384 2.00 -10.59 15.85
N ALA A 385 2.25 -9.49 16.56
CA ALA A 385 3.59 -9.07 16.94
C ALA A 385 4.20 -10.04 17.96
N ASN A 386 5.51 -10.28 17.85
CA ASN A 386 6.24 -11.13 18.78
C ASN A 386 6.73 -10.37 20.01
N LEU A 387 7.13 -9.11 19.80
CA LEU A 387 7.60 -8.21 20.84
C LEU A 387 6.76 -6.94 20.79
N ILE A 388 6.16 -6.55 21.92
CA ILE A 388 5.41 -5.31 22.04
C ILE A 388 6.05 -4.47 23.13
N VAL A 389 6.68 -3.37 22.71
CA VAL A 389 7.44 -2.46 23.55
C VAL A 389 6.55 -1.28 23.93
N TYR A 390 6.32 -1.10 25.22
CA TYR A 390 5.46 -0.04 25.74
C TYR A 390 6.00 0.53 27.04
N TRP A 391 5.55 1.74 27.36
CA TRP A 391 5.93 2.45 28.58
C TRP A 391 4.92 2.16 29.69
N ASP A 392 5.39 1.79 30.88
CA ASP A 392 4.56 1.58 32.06
C ASP A 392 4.42 2.90 32.84
N PRO A 393 3.25 3.58 32.77
CA PRO A 393 3.04 4.83 33.49
C PRO A 393 2.87 4.62 35.00
N ALA A 394 2.54 3.39 35.45
CA ALA A 394 2.35 3.09 36.86
C ALA A 394 3.69 2.94 37.59
N ASP A 395 4.74 2.54 36.87
CA ASP A 395 6.10 2.51 37.41
C ASP A 395 6.64 3.94 37.59
N ARG A 396 7.00 4.26 38.84
CA ARG A 396 7.51 5.57 39.27
C ARG A 396 9.03 5.61 39.43
N SER A 397 9.74 4.58 38.97
CA SER A 397 11.20 4.54 39.01
C SER A 397 11.80 5.77 38.33
N ALA A 398 12.82 6.37 38.97
CA ALA A 398 13.62 7.44 38.37
C ALA A 398 14.44 6.96 37.16
N ASP A 399 14.65 5.64 37.06
CA ASP A 399 15.39 5.02 35.97
C ASP A 399 14.45 4.70 34.80
N ALA A 400 14.62 5.40 33.68
CA ALA A 400 13.78 5.24 32.50
C ALA A 400 13.72 3.80 31.98
N LEU A 401 14.83 3.05 32.03
CA LEU A 401 14.87 1.66 31.55
C LEU A 401 14.00 0.73 32.40
N GLN A 402 13.76 1.08 33.66
CA GLN A 402 12.87 0.33 34.55
C GLN A 402 11.39 0.52 34.21
N ARG A 403 11.04 1.57 33.47
CA ARG A 403 9.66 1.86 33.07
C ARG A 403 9.30 1.24 31.72
N ILE A 404 10.27 0.66 31.02
CA ILE A 404 10.05 -0.05 29.77
C ILE A 404 9.51 -1.45 30.09
N ARG A 405 8.47 -1.85 29.35
CA ARG A 405 7.91 -3.20 29.39
C ARG A 405 7.92 -3.78 27.99
N ILE A 406 8.19 -5.07 27.93
CA ILE A 406 8.19 -5.83 26.68
C ILE A 406 7.29 -7.02 26.88
N ARG A 407 6.15 -7.03 26.19
CA ARG A 407 5.26 -8.19 26.16
C ARG A 407 5.68 -9.11 25.03
N LEU A 408 5.92 -10.37 25.35
CA LEU A 408 6.29 -11.41 24.39
C LEU A 408 5.07 -12.25 24.02
N GLN A 409 4.86 -12.47 22.72
CA GLN A 409 3.77 -13.30 22.20
C GLN A 409 4.25 -14.19 21.07
N HIS A 410 3.72 -15.40 20.99
CA HIS A 410 4.11 -16.39 19.98
C HIS A 410 5.64 -16.60 19.92
N VAL A 411 6.32 -16.61 21.06
CA VAL A 411 7.79 -16.81 21.15
C VAL A 411 8.08 -18.18 21.75
N ALA A 412 8.93 -18.97 21.09
CA ALA A 412 9.34 -20.28 21.58
C ALA A 412 10.02 -20.18 22.95
N GLY A 413 9.65 -21.06 23.88
CA GLY A 413 10.22 -21.10 25.23
C GLY A 413 9.66 -20.05 26.21
N VAL A 414 8.69 -19.23 25.78
CA VAL A 414 8.09 -18.16 26.61
C VAL A 414 6.59 -18.37 26.72
N PRO A 415 6.00 -18.25 27.93
CA PRO A 415 4.54 -18.22 28.07
C PRO A 415 3.93 -17.06 27.25
N ASP A 416 2.89 -17.37 26.47
CA ASP A 416 2.28 -16.38 25.59
C ASP A 416 1.68 -15.20 26.39
N GLY A 417 2.03 -13.98 26.00
CA GLY A 417 1.62 -12.75 26.68
C GLY A 417 2.45 -12.38 27.92
N ALA A 418 3.54 -13.11 28.22
CA ALA A 418 4.41 -12.78 29.34
C ALA A 418 5.04 -11.38 29.20
N VAL A 419 5.14 -10.65 30.31
CA VAL A 419 5.66 -9.28 30.35
C VAL A 419 7.01 -9.25 31.04
N TYR A 420 8.00 -8.71 30.34
CA TYR A 420 9.39 -8.63 30.75
C TYR A 420 9.84 -7.19 31.00
N ARG A 421 10.89 -7.05 31.79
CA ARG A 421 11.59 -5.79 32.09
C ARG A 421 13.02 -5.84 31.56
N LEU A 422 13.63 -4.69 31.34
CA LEU A 422 15.05 -4.61 30.98
C LEU A 422 15.93 -4.74 32.22
N GLY A 423 16.91 -5.62 32.14
CA GLY A 423 17.94 -5.79 33.16
C GLY A 423 19.16 -6.50 32.59
N ARG A 424 19.97 -7.05 33.50
CA ARG A 424 21.19 -7.79 33.18
C ARG A 424 21.19 -9.15 33.88
N GLU A 425 21.58 -10.18 33.15
CA GLU A 425 21.79 -11.51 33.71
C GLU A 425 23.15 -11.60 34.42
N ARG A 426 24.20 -11.12 33.74
CA ARG A 426 25.57 -11.14 34.24
C ARG A 426 25.85 -9.94 35.13
N ALA A 427 26.52 -10.17 36.26
CA ALA A 427 26.79 -9.12 37.25
C ALA A 427 27.88 -8.12 36.78
N ASP A 428 28.78 -8.58 35.91
CA ASP A 428 29.84 -7.82 35.25
C ASP A 428 29.36 -7.06 34.00
N ASP A 429 28.17 -7.41 33.47
CA ASP A 429 27.55 -6.63 32.40
C ASP A 429 26.95 -5.36 32.99
N TRP A 430 27.30 -4.22 32.43
CA TRP A 430 26.73 -2.94 32.84
C TRP A 430 25.52 -2.57 31.96
N GLN A 431 25.40 -3.18 30.78
CA GLN A 431 24.31 -2.98 29.85
C GLN A 431 23.08 -3.78 30.29
N ARG A 432 21.90 -3.20 30.09
CA ARG A 432 20.61 -3.83 30.41
C ARG A 432 19.91 -4.27 29.14
N ASN A 433 20.49 -5.28 28.53
CA ASN A 433 20.04 -5.85 27.26
C ASN A 433 19.30 -7.18 27.42
N ASP A 434 19.01 -7.59 28.65
CA ASP A 434 18.32 -8.84 28.93
C ASP A 434 16.88 -8.56 29.31
N LEU A 435 15.98 -9.37 28.76
CA LEU A 435 14.58 -9.48 29.14
C LEU A 435 14.52 -10.31 30.42
N CYS A 436 14.31 -9.63 31.54
CA CYS A 436 14.14 -10.26 32.84
C CYS A 436 12.64 -10.42 33.16
N PRO A 437 12.17 -11.62 33.55
CA PRO A 437 10.77 -11.83 33.97
C PRO A 437 10.47 -11.13 35.30
N ALA A 438 11.48 -11.02 36.17
CA ALA A 438 11.48 -10.19 37.35
C ALA A 438 12.88 -9.59 37.57
N LEU A 439 12.96 -8.55 38.39
CA LEU A 439 14.23 -7.93 38.78
C LEU A 439 14.49 -8.17 40.26
N GLN A 440 15.76 -8.25 40.63
CA GLN A 440 16.20 -8.31 42.02
C GLN A 440 15.92 -6.98 42.74
N ALA A 441 16.16 -6.94 44.06
CA ALA A 441 15.96 -5.75 44.87
C ALA A 441 16.79 -4.53 44.42
N ASP A 442 17.88 -4.75 43.68
CA ASP A 442 18.68 -3.68 43.08
C ASP A 442 18.06 -3.03 41.84
N GLY A 443 16.95 -3.58 41.34
CA GLY A 443 16.23 -3.09 40.17
C GLY A 443 17.06 -3.15 38.88
N ARG A 444 18.09 -4.00 38.81
CA ARG A 444 18.97 -4.07 37.63
C ARG A 444 19.27 -5.50 37.20
N ARG A 445 19.49 -6.41 38.15
CA ARG A 445 19.77 -7.81 37.83
C ARG A 445 18.50 -8.61 37.65
N CYS A 446 18.51 -9.55 36.70
CA CYS A 446 17.41 -10.48 36.53
C CYS A 446 17.24 -11.35 37.78
N ALA A 447 15.99 -11.57 38.18
CA ALA A 447 15.60 -12.58 39.13
C ALA A 447 15.01 -13.78 38.38
N THR A 448 15.21 -14.98 38.93
CA THR A 448 14.65 -16.21 38.37
C THR A 448 13.16 -16.31 38.66
N VAL A 449 12.37 -16.64 37.64
CA VAL A 449 10.94 -16.92 37.76
C VAL A 449 10.68 -18.28 37.12
N THR A 450 10.08 -19.20 37.87
CA THR A 450 9.81 -20.56 37.39
C THR A 450 8.94 -20.52 36.12
N GLY A 451 9.42 -21.15 35.05
CA GLY A 451 8.70 -21.22 33.77
C GLY A 451 8.83 -19.97 32.88
N GLN A 452 9.64 -18.98 33.26
CA GLN A 452 9.97 -17.82 32.43
C GLN A 452 11.49 -17.64 32.34
N PRO A 453 12.13 -17.92 31.19
CA PRO A 453 13.57 -17.77 31.05
C PRO A 453 13.97 -16.30 30.96
N VAL A 454 15.22 -15.99 31.33
CA VAL A 454 15.87 -14.72 30.96
C VAL A 454 16.32 -14.83 29.51
N LEU A 455 16.07 -13.79 28.71
CA LEU A 455 16.41 -13.78 27.28
C LEU A 455 17.27 -12.59 26.94
N ARG A 456 18.23 -12.76 26.03
CA ARG A 456 18.92 -11.62 25.42
C ARG A 456 17.95 -10.90 24.48
N LEU A 457 17.76 -9.60 24.64
CA LEU A 457 17.01 -8.79 23.68
C LEU A 457 17.88 -8.47 22.46
N CYS A 458 19.11 -8.04 22.70
CA CYS A 458 19.99 -7.45 21.68
C CYS A 458 21.44 -7.37 22.17
N GLU A 459 22.36 -6.98 21.30
CA GLU A 459 23.71 -6.58 21.67
C GLU A 459 24.02 -5.12 21.30
N SER A 460 24.84 -4.47 22.13
CA SER A 460 25.24 -3.07 21.99
C SER A 460 26.70 -2.87 22.42
N ASP A 461 27.41 -1.91 21.84
CA ASP A 461 28.83 -1.64 22.10
C ASP A 461 29.08 -0.70 23.27
N ALA A 462 28.22 0.30 23.46
CA ALA A 462 28.53 1.41 24.34
C ALA A 462 27.37 1.89 25.23
N GLU A 463 26.15 1.35 25.13
CA GLU A 463 25.02 1.66 26.02
C GLU A 463 23.96 0.58 25.84
N SER A 464 23.01 0.40 26.76
CA SER A 464 21.92 -0.57 26.53
C SER A 464 21.14 -0.23 25.25
N CYS A 465 20.62 -1.21 24.50
CA CYS A 465 20.05 -0.94 23.17
C CYS A 465 18.84 0.00 23.17
N LEU A 466 18.12 0.09 24.29
CA LEU A 466 16.99 1.01 24.50
C LEU A 466 17.34 2.22 25.37
N ALA A 467 18.63 2.43 25.68
CA ALA A 467 19.09 3.58 26.45
C ALA A 467 18.75 4.90 25.75
N GLY A 468 18.24 5.86 26.51
CA GLY A 468 17.74 7.14 26.01
C GLY A 468 16.27 7.14 25.59
N SER A 469 15.59 5.98 25.63
CA SER A 469 14.13 5.93 25.43
C SER A 469 13.37 6.61 26.58
N SER A 470 12.23 7.20 26.26
CA SER A 470 11.31 7.84 27.20
C SER A 470 9.85 7.54 26.83
N ALA A 471 8.89 8.07 27.59
CA ALA A 471 7.48 7.83 27.32
C ALA A 471 7.12 8.21 25.87
N GLN A 472 6.63 7.24 25.10
CA GLN A 472 6.26 7.37 23.69
C GLN A 472 7.41 7.76 22.73
N GLN A 473 8.67 7.78 23.18
CA GLN A 473 9.85 8.02 22.33
C GLN A 473 10.87 6.90 22.54
N TRP A 474 11.00 6.05 21.54
CA TRP A 474 11.88 4.88 21.58
C TRP A 474 13.16 5.16 20.82
N LEU A 475 14.28 4.82 21.44
CA LEU A 475 15.59 4.91 20.84
C LEU A 475 16.17 3.49 20.77
N LEU A 476 16.25 2.90 19.58
CA LEU A 476 16.81 1.57 19.37
C LEU A 476 18.20 1.67 18.72
N LYS A 477 19.23 1.32 19.49
CA LYS A 477 20.64 1.33 19.06
C LYS A 477 21.22 -0.08 19.10
N LEU A 478 21.60 -0.59 17.93
CA LEU A 478 22.15 -1.93 17.79
C LEU A 478 23.59 -1.88 17.26
N LYS A 479 24.42 -2.78 17.76
CA LYS A 479 25.82 -2.91 17.36
C LYS A 479 25.95 -3.84 16.16
N LEU A 480 26.63 -3.38 15.11
CA LEU A 480 27.04 -4.25 14.00
C LEU A 480 28.13 -5.26 14.45
N PRO A 481 28.06 -6.55 14.06
CA PRO A 481 27.11 -7.17 13.14
C PRO A 481 25.88 -7.83 13.81
N GLN A 482 25.72 -7.66 15.12
CA GLN A 482 24.77 -8.42 15.95
C GLN A 482 23.37 -7.79 15.93
N GLY A 483 22.35 -8.65 15.90
CA GLY A 483 20.97 -8.22 15.77
C GLY A 483 20.25 -8.03 17.11
N MET A 484 18.93 -7.92 17.00
CA MET A 484 17.98 -8.07 18.10
C MET A 484 17.25 -9.41 17.95
N LEU A 485 16.56 -9.84 19.00
CA LEU A 485 15.69 -11.01 18.97
C LEU A 485 14.78 -10.98 17.72
N PRO A 486 14.84 -12.01 16.84
CA PRO A 486 14.13 -12.00 15.57
C PRO A 486 12.62 -12.04 15.74
N GLY A 487 11.91 -11.38 14.82
CA GLY A 487 10.45 -11.38 14.77
C GLY A 487 9.84 -10.03 14.44
N VAL A 488 8.53 -9.96 14.64
CA VAL A 488 7.74 -8.73 14.46
C VAL A 488 7.76 -7.93 15.75
N VAL A 489 8.17 -6.68 15.69
CA VAL A 489 8.37 -5.82 16.86
C VAL A 489 7.50 -4.58 16.72
N LEU A 490 6.57 -4.38 17.66
CA LEU A 490 5.70 -3.22 17.71
C LEU A 490 6.13 -2.28 18.84
N PHE A 491 6.40 -1.03 18.49
CA PHE A 491 6.65 0.06 19.43
C PHE A 491 5.39 0.92 19.62
N GLU A 492 4.96 1.07 20.87
CA GLU A 492 3.88 1.99 21.25
C GLU A 492 4.45 3.41 21.44
N GLY A 493 4.56 4.16 20.33
CA GLY A 493 5.15 5.51 20.28
C GLY A 493 5.98 5.75 19.02
N ASN A 494 6.76 6.83 19.03
CA ASN A 494 7.75 7.15 17.99
C ASN A 494 9.02 6.32 18.17
N LEU A 495 9.72 6.01 17.08
CA LEU A 495 10.94 5.20 17.08
C LEU A 495 12.06 5.88 16.28
N SER A 496 13.21 6.06 16.91
CA SER A 496 14.47 6.41 16.25
C SER A 496 15.37 5.16 16.18
N LEU A 497 15.75 4.77 14.96
CA LEU A 497 16.41 3.49 14.66
C LEU A 497 17.87 3.66 14.21
N TYR A 498 18.73 2.76 14.69
CA TYR A 498 20.17 2.70 14.38
C TYR A 498 20.64 1.23 14.25
N GLY A 499 21.55 0.97 13.32
CA GLY A 499 22.26 -0.31 13.22
C GLY A 499 21.63 -1.32 12.24
N ARG A 500 21.92 -2.61 12.44
CA ARG A 500 21.44 -3.70 11.58
C ARG A 500 20.42 -4.60 12.27
N LEU A 501 19.34 -4.94 11.56
CA LEU A 501 18.21 -5.71 12.09
C LEU A 501 17.70 -6.74 11.08
N ASP A 502 17.23 -7.87 11.58
CA ASP A 502 16.53 -8.91 10.83
C ASP A 502 15.09 -9.04 11.40
N ASN A 503 14.29 -7.99 11.26
CA ASN A 503 13.00 -7.82 11.91
C ASN A 503 11.96 -7.15 10.99
N ALA A 504 10.68 -7.33 11.31
CA ALA A 504 9.64 -6.41 10.86
C ALA A 504 9.41 -5.38 11.97
N ILE A 505 9.63 -4.09 11.69
CA ILE A 505 9.55 -3.01 12.67
C ILE A 505 8.29 -2.20 12.45
N LEU A 506 7.43 -2.20 13.46
CA LEU A 506 6.16 -1.49 13.49
C LEU A 506 6.20 -0.43 14.59
N ALA A 507 5.67 0.75 14.31
CA ALA A 507 5.49 1.80 15.31
C ALA A 507 4.11 2.42 15.18
N THR A 508 3.42 2.62 16.29
CA THR A 508 2.14 3.37 16.31
C THR A 508 2.35 4.86 16.08
N GLY A 509 3.53 5.40 16.38
CA GLY A 509 3.95 6.77 16.11
C GLY A 509 4.70 6.93 14.79
N HIS A 510 5.73 7.76 14.81
CA HIS A 510 6.66 7.99 13.69
C HIS A 510 7.86 7.05 13.73
N ILE A 511 8.48 6.80 12.58
CA ILE A 511 9.78 6.13 12.50
C ILE A 511 10.79 7.08 11.85
N GLU A 512 11.97 7.22 12.45
CA GLU A 512 13.09 7.92 11.84
C GLU A 512 14.39 7.11 11.94
N THR A 513 15.21 7.18 10.89
CA THR A 513 16.59 6.70 10.95
C THR A 513 17.53 7.86 11.22
N SER A 514 18.43 7.66 12.18
CA SER A 514 19.32 8.72 12.66
C SER A 514 20.81 8.43 12.43
N SER A 515 21.14 7.26 11.88
CA SER A 515 22.45 6.93 11.33
C SER A 515 22.27 5.87 10.21
N ASN A 516 23.35 5.19 9.83
CA ASN A 516 23.28 4.10 8.89
C ASN A 516 22.42 2.95 9.44
N VAL A 517 21.35 2.61 8.73
CA VAL A 517 20.45 1.50 9.09
C VAL A 517 20.43 0.46 7.99
N GLU A 518 20.64 -0.80 8.36
CA GLU A 518 20.45 -1.94 7.47
C GLU A 518 19.36 -2.85 8.05
N LEU A 519 18.19 -2.86 7.44
CA LEU A 519 17.03 -3.59 7.95
C LEU A 519 16.58 -4.65 6.95
N TRP A 520 16.47 -5.88 7.40
CA TRP A 520 15.94 -6.98 6.61
C TRP A 520 14.59 -7.43 7.18
N SER A 521 13.53 -7.30 6.38
CA SER A 521 12.24 -7.95 6.68
C SER A 521 12.43 -9.45 6.86
N LEU A 522 11.51 -10.09 7.58
CA LEU A 522 11.64 -11.52 7.92
C LEU A 522 11.79 -12.39 6.67
N ARG A 523 11.06 -12.10 5.57
CA ARG A 523 11.17 -12.82 4.30
C ARG A 523 12.55 -12.67 3.67
N GLN A 524 13.09 -11.45 3.64
CA GLN A 524 14.38 -11.16 3.02
C GLN A 524 15.55 -11.66 3.88
N ALA A 525 15.40 -11.67 5.21
CA ALA A 525 16.36 -12.29 6.11
C ALA A 525 16.40 -13.83 5.93
N GLY A 526 15.24 -14.45 5.74
CA GLY A 526 15.06 -15.87 5.50
C GLY A 526 15.03 -16.72 6.78
N ALA A 527 14.54 -17.96 6.66
CA ALA A 527 14.35 -18.86 7.82
C ALA A 527 15.64 -19.16 8.60
N ALA A 528 16.81 -19.12 7.94
CA ALA A 528 18.10 -19.31 8.62
C ALA A 528 18.37 -18.22 9.66
N ARG A 529 18.07 -16.95 9.35
CA ARG A 529 18.29 -15.83 10.26
C ARG A 529 17.14 -15.60 11.24
N VAL A 530 15.91 -15.93 10.85
CA VAL A 530 14.72 -15.71 11.70
C VAL A 530 14.41 -16.92 12.59
N CYS A 531 14.37 -18.12 12.02
CA CYS A 531 13.90 -19.32 12.71
C CYS A 531 15.03 -20.16 13.32
N ARG A 532 16.25 -20.04 12.79
CA ARG A 532 17.46 -20.77 13.24
C ARG A 532 18.63 -19.83 13.47
N SER A 533 18.34 -18.64 14.01
CA SER A 533 19.36 -17.66 14.33
C SER A 533 20.45 -18.30 15.19
N ALA A 534 21.72 -18.09 14.81
CA ALA A 534 22.86 -18.53 15.62
C ALA A 534 22.97 -17.73 16.93
N ASP A 535 22.54 -16.46 16.90
CA ASP A 535 22.53 -15.57 18.05
C ASP A 535 21.39 -15.91 19.03
N PHE A 536 20.31 -16.52 18.52
CA PHE A 536 19.10 -16.88 19.30
C PHE A 536 18.66 -18.33 18.98
N PRO A 537 19.44 -19.36 19.34
CA PRO A 537 19.20 -20.74 18.89
C PRO A 537 17.92 -21.37 19.45
N GLU A 538 17.48 -20.94 20.64
CA GLU A 538 16.33 -21.51 21.35
C GLU A 538 15.07 -20.64 21.28
N VAL A 539 15.18 -19.42 20.76
CA VAL A 539 14.11 -18.42 20.79
C VAL A 539 13.78 -17.97 19.38
N TYR A 540 12.54 -18.21 18.95
CA TYR A 540 12.10 -17.87 17.59
C TYR A 540 10.58 -17.62 17.54
N PRO A 541 10.08 -16.90 16.52
CA PRO A 541 8.65 -16.65 16.32
C PRO A 541 7.86 -17.91 15.92
N LEU A 542 6.97 -18.39 16.80
CA LEU A 542 6.12 -19.57 16.58
C LEU A 542 5.07 -19.36 15.46
N ASN A 543 4.60 -18.13 15.28
CA ASN A 543 3.60 -17.77 14.27
C ASN A 543 4.20 -17.55 12.87
N HIS A 544 5.51 -17.35 12.77
CA HIS A 544 6.20 -17.09 11.49
C HIS A 544 7.17 -18.21 11.08
N CYS A 545 7.50 -19.15 11.95
CA CYS A 545 8.39 -20.27 11.65
C CYS A 545 7.63 -21.58 11.42
N GLY A 546 8.04 -22.34 10.41
CA GLY A 546 7.61 -23.72 10.22
C GLY A 546 7.93 -24.58 11.44
N ALA A 547 7.21 -25.69 11.63
CA ALA A 547 7.44 -26.59 12.77
C ALA A 547 8.87 -27.17 12.78
N ASP A 548 9.47 -27.35 11.61
CA ASP A 548 10.85 -27.80 11.42
C ASP A 548 11.88 -26.65 11.40
N ARG A 549 11.41 -25.40 11.58
CA ARG A 549 12.21 -24.16 11.53
C ARG A 549 12.97 -23.95 10.23
N SER A 550 12.67 -24.73 9.18
CA SER A 550 13.38 -24.68 7.90
C SER A 550 12.77 -23.71 6.89
N SER A 551 11.52 -23.35 7.14
CA SER A 551 10.70 -22.48 6.32
C SER A 551 10.05 -21.38 7.16
N LEU A 552 9.67 -20.30 6.49
CA LEU A 552 8.79 -19.28 7.07
C LEU A 552 7.33 -19.64 6.74
N ARG A 553 6.41 -19.35 7.67
CA ARG A 553 4.97 -19.44 7.44
C ARG A 553 4.49 -18.15 6.79
N GLU A 554 3.91 -18.25 5.60
CA GLU A 554 3.46 -17.08 4.85
C GLU A 554 2.53 -16.19 5.67
N SER A 555 2.85 -14.90 5.66
CA SER A 555 2.09 -13.84 6.31
C SER A 555 2.41 -12.50 5.64
N PRO A 556 1.46 -11.56 5.55
CA PRO A 556 1.72 -10.20 5.06
C PRO A 556 2.88 -9.52 5.80
N LEU A 557 3.05 -9.81 7.09
CA LEU A 557 4.09 -9.25 7.94
C LEU A 557 5.51 -9.64 7.53
N LEU A 558 5.69 -10.76 6.83
CA LEU A 558 7.03 -11.22 6.45
C LEU A 558 7.71 -10.28 5.45
N GLY A 559 6.92 -9.62 4.60
CA GLY A 559 7.43 -8.71 3.57
C GLY A 559 7.60 -7.27 4.05
N ILE A 560 7.11 -6.93 5.24
CA ILE A 560 7.16 -5.58 5.79
C ILE A 560 8.49 -5.40 6.49
N ALA A 561 9.25 -4.37 6.10
CA ALA A 561 10.42 -3.92 6.85
C ALA A 561 10.00 -2.85 7.87
N LEU A 562 9.32 -1.80 7.40
CA LEU A 562 8.90 -0.67 8.22
C LEU A 562 7.39 -0.41 8.04
N LEU A 563 6.69 -0.22 9.16
CA LEU A 563 5.32 0.28 9.18
C LEU A 563 5.16 1.31 10.30
N ALA A 564 4.70 2.51 9.96
CA ALA A 564 4.46 3.57 10.93
C ALA A 564 3.01 4.05 10.92
N GLY A 565 2.53 4.47 12.09
CA GLY A 565 1.22 5.06 12.30
C GLY A 565 0.15 4.07 12.72
N GLY A 566 -0.83 4.57 13.47
CA GLY A 566 -1.95 3.74 13.89
C GLY A 566 -3.16 4.54 14.34
N TYR A 567 -4.30 3.84 14.33
CA TYR A 567 -5.55 4.33 14.91
C TYR A 567 -5.59 3.95 16.38
N ASP A 568 -5.91 4.91 17.24
CA ASP A 568 -6.21 4.64 18.64
C ASP A 568 -7.60 3.99 18.82
N ALA A 569 -7.97 3.71 20.08
CA ALA A 569 -9.27 3.14 20.41
C ALA A 569 -10.45 4.06 20.02
N ALA A 570 -10.22 5.38 19.93
CA ALA A 570 -11.20 6.37 19.50
C ALA A 570 -11.25 6.54 17.97
N GLN A 571 -10.52 5.71 17.21
CA GLN A 571 -10.36 5.82 15.76
C GLN A 571 -9.72 7.14 15.31
N ALA A 572 -8.95 7.80 16.18
CA ALA A 572 -8.11 8.91 15.80
C ALA A 572 -6.77 8.36 15.27
N PHE A 573 -6.39 8.79 14.07
CA PHE A 573 -5.09 8.44 13.50
C PHE A 573 -3.99 9.30 14.13
N SER A 574 -2.86 8.67 14.46
CA SER A 574 -1.66 9.36 14.93
C SER A 574 -0.40 8.71 14.35
N GLY A 575 0.71 9.45 14.34
CA GLY A 575 1.98 8.95 13.85
C GLY A 575 2.06 8.91 12.33
N GLY A 576 2.69 7.87 11.78
CA GLY A 576 2.60 7.56 10.35
C GLY A 576 3.73 8.09 9.48
N LYS A 577 4.43 9.15 9.92
CA LYS A 577 5.63 9.63 9.24
C LYS A 577 6.78 8.61 9.32
N ILE A 578 7.40 8.33 8.17
CA ILE A 578 8.69 7.61 8.07
C ILE A 578 9.73 8.57 7.49
N LYS A 579 10.84 8.76 8.20
CA LYS A 579 11.98 9.57 7.76
C LYS A 579 13.24 8.71 7.66
N LEU A 580 13.75 8.51 6.46
CA LEU A 580 15.00 7.81 6.18
C LEU A 580 16.09 8.85 5.94
N GLY A 581 16.75 9.31 7.01
CA GLY A 581 17.53 10.57 7.01
C GLY A 581 19.01 10.46 6.62
N ALA A 582 19.62 9.29 6.79
CA ALA A 582 21.06 9.04 6.57
C ALA A 582 21.29 8.01 5.45
N SER A 583 22.29 7.13 5.56
CA SER A 583 22.50 6.05 4.58
C SER A 583 21.75 4.78 4.97
N ASN A 584 20.67 4.45 4.28
CA ASN A 584 19.76 3.37 4.67
C ASN A 584 19.76 2.24 3.63
N ARG A 585 19.68 1.00 4.09
CA ARG A 585 19.43 -0.18 3.26
C ARG A 585 18.26 -0.96 3.87
N ILE A 586 17.09 -0.84 3.27
CA ILE A 586 15.85 -1.40 3.80
C ILE A 586 15.36 -2.50 2.85
N HIS A 587 15.45 -3.76 3.27
CA HIS A 587 15.06 -4.92 2.49
C HIS A 587 13.65 -5.38 2.87
N GLY A 588 12.65 -4.82 2.20
CA GLY A 588 11.23 -5.09 2.42
C GLY A 588 10.36 -3.86 2.14
N ALA A 589 9.05 -4.02 2.29
CA ALA A 589 8.11 -2.94 2.08
C ALA A 589 8.23 -1.86 3.16
N VAL A 590 8.09 -0.59 2.75
CA VAL A 590 8.05 0.58 3.62
C VAL A 590 6.66 1.20 3.56
N LEU A 591 5.93 1.13 4.67
CA LEU A 591 4.52 1.51 4.77
C LEU A 591 4.35 2.69 5.74
N ALA A 592 4.34 3.90 5.21
CA ALA A 592 4.11 5.12 5.98
C ALA A 592 2.61 5.41 6.07
N GLY A 593 2.02 5.33 7.27
CA GLY A 593 0.62 5.69 7.46
C GLY A 593 0.30 7.17 7.20
N ASP A 594 1.32 8.04 7.17
CA ASP A 594 1.20 9.46 6.87
C ASP A 594 2.10 9.87 5.71
N THR A 595 3.32 10.36 5.97
CA THR A 595 4.27 10.80 4.94
C THR A 595 5.59 10.02 4.95
N LEU A 596 6.27 10.00 3.80
CA LEU A 596 7.59 9.44 3.63
C LEU A 596 8.57 10.53 3.19
N ASP A 597 9.69 10.63 3.91
CA ASP A 597 10.83 11.48 3.57
C ASP A 597 12.10 10.62 3.47
N THR A 598 12.80 10.67 2.34
CA THR A 598 14.14 10.09 2.18
C THR A 598 15.19 11.19 1.97
N ALA A 599 16.35 10.98 2.58
CA ALA A 599 17.55 11.80 2.42
C ALA A 599 18.78 10.88 2.49
N GLY A 600 19.97 11.47 2.36
CA GLY A 600 21.22 10.72 2.33
C GLY A 600 21.28 9.73 1.16
N SER A 601 21.86 8.55 1.38
CA SER A 601 21.92 7.46 0.39
C SER A 601 21.01 6.33 0.85
N THR A 602 19.77 6.32 0.36
CA THR A 602 18.72 5.41 0.81
C THR A 602 18.36 4.39 -0.27
N HIS A 603 18.57 3.12 0.02
CA HIS A 603 18.21 1.99 -0.84
C HIS A 603 17.07 1.19 -0.19
N ILE A 604 15.94 1.08 -0.89
CA ILE A 604 14.77 0.33 -0.46
C ILE A 604 14.57 -0.82 -1.44
N TYR A 605 14.72 -2.06 -0.99
CA TYR A 605 14.50 -3.29 -1.77
C TYR A 605 13.10 -3.84 -1.52
N GLY A 606 12.11 -3.09 -1.96
CA GLY A 606 10.69 -3.39 -1.79
C GLY A 606 9.81 -2.22 -2.20
N PRO A 607 8.49 -2.44 -2.26
CA PRO A 607 7.55 -1.40 -2.63
C PRO A 607 7.36 -0.39 -1.48
N VAL A 608 6.96 0.82 -1.86
CA VAL A 608 6.82 1.95 -0.94
C VAL A 608 5.39 2.48 -0.96
N SER A 609 4.82 2.77 0.22
CA SER A 609 3.52 3.42 0.33
C SER A 609 3.50 4.52 1.38
N ALA A 610 2.81 5.62 1.07
CA ALA A 610 2.48 6.70 2.00
C ALA A 610 0.98 7.01 1.91
N ALA A 611 0.26 6.93 3.03
CA ALA A 611 -1.21 6.93 3.03
C ALA A 611 -1.87 8.27 3.43
N LEU A 612 -1.13 9.22 3.99
CA LEU A 612 -1.64 10.52 4.46
C LEU A 612 -2.90 10.42 5.35
N GLN A 613 -2.94 9.46 6.27
CA GLN A 613 -4.13 9.21 7.11
C GLN A 613 -4.27 10.19 8.28
N SER A 614 -3.29 11.07 8.52
CA SER A 614 -3.40 12.14 9.52
C SER A 614 -4.44 13.20 9.14
N ARG A 615 -4.86 13.24 7.87
CA ARG A 615 -5.84 14.20 7.39
C ARG A 615 -7.26 13.66 7.49
N PRO A 616 -8.25 14.51 7.81
CA PRO A 616 -9.65 14.13 7.82
C PRO A 616 -10.09 13.56 6.46
N PRO A 617 -10.96 12.54 6.42
CA PRO A 617 -11.57 12.07 5.19
C PRO A 617 -12.22 13.23 4.42
N GLY A 618 -11.92 13.34 3.12
CA GLY A 618 -12.47 14.39 2.26
C GLY A 618 -11.79 15.76 2.35
N ALA A 619 -10.71 15.89 3.13
CA ALA A 619 -9.87 17.09 3.08
C ALA A 619 -9.31 17.31 1.67
N GLN A 620 -9.25 18.56 1.21
CA GLN A 620 -8.67 18.89 -0.09
C GLN A 620 -7.22 18.39 -0.18
N PRO A 621 -6.81 17.81 -1.33
CA PRO A 621 -5.41 17.44 -1.57
C PRO A 621 -4.48 18.61 -1.26
N PRO A 622 -3.31 18.38 -0.67
CA PRO A 622 -2.40 19.47 -0.32
C PRO A 622 -1.92 20.19 -1.58
N ASN A 623 -1.86 21.53 -1.54
CA ASN A 623 -1.40 22.37 -2.66
C ASN A 623 0.12 22.27 -2.91
N ARG A 624 0.84 21.52 -2.08
CA ARG A 624 2.28 21.24 -2.21
C ARG A 624 2.54 19.79 -1.82
N PRO A 625 3.57 19.15 -2.41
CA PRO A 625 4.01 17.84 -1.97
C PRO A 625 4.37 17.81 -0.48
N LEU A 626 3.89 16.80 0.23
CA LEU A 626 4.20 16.53 1.64
C LEU A 626 5.22 15.39 1.81
N ASN A 627 5.38 14.56 0.78
CA ASN A 627 6.39 13.52 0.73
C ASN A 627 7.60 13.99 -0.06
N SER A 628 8.78 13.51 0.32
CA SER A 628 10.03 13.83 -0.37
C SER A 628 10.88 12.59 -0.61
N LEU A 629 11.32 12.41 -1.86
CA LEU A 629 12.40 11.49 -2.20
C LEU A 629 13.63 12.30 -2.57
N GLY A 630 14.61 12.35 -1.67
CA GLY A 630 15.74 13.26 -1.77
C GLY A 630 17.10 12.57 -1.91
N ALA A 631 18.10 13.38 -2.23
CA ALA A 631 19.52 13.01 -2.33
C ALA A 631 19.73 11.80 -3.26
N GLU A 632 20.23 10.66 -2.78
CA GLU A 632 20.25 9.42 -3.55
C GLU A 632 19.18 8.48 -2.97
N THR A 633 18.17 8.16 -3.77
CA THR A 633 17.14 7.18 -3.38
C THR A 633 16.98 6.12 -4.46
N VAL A 634 17.20 4.87 -4.08
CA VAL A 634 17.00 3.70 -4.94
C VAL A 634 15.79 2.92 -4.43
N ILE A 635 14.79 2.71 -5.27
CA ILE A 635 13.66 1.80 -5.00
C ILE A 635 13.80 0.61 -5.93
N ASP A 636 14.22 -0.51 -5.37
CA ASP A 636 14.42 -1.76 -6.09
C ASP A 636 13.29 -2.74 -5.80
N ILE A 637 12.44 -2.96 -6.80
CA ILE A 637 11.36 -3.95 -6.75
C ILE A 637 11.76 -5.25 -7.45
N SER A 638 13.05 -5.43 -7.77
CA SER A 638 13.55 -6.69 -8.35
C SER A 638 13.40 -7.82 -7.33
N GLY A 639 12.57 -8.82 -7.66
CA GLY A 639 12.35 -9.99 -6.81
C GLY A 639 11.26 -9.86 -5.74
N GLN A 640 10.38 -8.85 -5.78
CA GLN A 640 9.24 -8.69 -4.86
C GLN A 640 7.89 -8.73 -5.59
N ASN A 641 6.93 -9.50 -5.09
CA ASN A 641 5.52 -9.48 -5.53
C ASN A 641 4.72 -8.48 -4.68
N GLY A 642 4.57 -7.24 -5.16
CA GLY A 642 3.55 -6.27 -4.69
C GLY A 642 3.58 -5.81 -3.22
N LEU A 643 2.79 -4.77 -2.90
CA LEU A 643 2.62 -4.27 -1.53
C LEU A 643 1.84 -5.30 -0.68
N PRO A 644 2.28 -5.59 0.56
CA PRO A 644 1.50 -6.42 1.48
C PRO A 644 0.20 -5.68 1.86
N GLY A 645 -0.94 -6.24 1.47
CA GLY A 645 -2.26 -5.60 1.63
C GLY A 645 -2.96 -5.27 0.31
N GLU A 646 -2.27 -5.39 -0.83
CA GLU A 646 -2.93 -5.44 -2.14
C GLU A 646 -3.52 -6.83 -2.38
N GLY A 647 -4.71 -7.07 -1.84
CA GLY A 647 -5.67 -7.89 -2.55
C GLY A 647 -6.04 -7.19 -3.86
N GLY A 648 -5.21 -7.33 -4.89
CA GLY A 648 -5.51 -6.81 -6.23
C GLY A 648 -4.29 -6.40 -7.04
N GLY A 649 -3.59 -7.37 -7.62
CA GLY A 649 -2.53 -7.08 -8.59
C GLY A 649 -1.64 -8.27 -8.93
N GLY A 650 -2.21 -9.48 -9.06
CA GLY A 650 -1.45 -10.60 -9.62
C GLY A 650 -1.11 -10.30 -11.08
N THR A 651 0.17 -10.34 -11.44
CA THR A 651 0.59 -10.42 -12.84
C THR A 651 0.04 -11.73 -13.44
N PRO A 652 -0.64 -11.69 -14.59
CA PRO A 652 -0.84 -12.90 -15.37
C PRO A 652 0.48 -13.27 -16.02
N ASN A 653 0.93 -14.49 -15.73
CA ASN A 653 1.61 -15.30 -16.73
C ASN A 653 0.80 -15.22 -18.04
N PRO A 654 1.39 -15.16 -19.25
CA PRO A 654 0.63 -15.10 -20.49
C PRO A 654 -0.08 -16.43 -20.71
N GLN A 655 -1.26 -16.56 -20.13
CA GLN A 655 -2.28 -17.53 -20.50
C GLN A 655 -3.59 -16.76 -20.61
N THR A 656 -4.08 -16.68 -21.84
CA THR A 656 -5.45 -16.32 -22.21
C THR A 656 -6.45 -16.92 -21.21
N GLY A 657 -7.14 -16.08 -20.41
CA GLY A 657 -8.22 -16.53 -19.52
C GLY A 657 -8.44 -15.79 -18.17
N ALA A 658 -7.67 -14.76 -17.79
CA ALA A 658 -7.66 -14.25 -16.41
C ALA A 658 -9.03 -13.76 -15.83
N ALA A 659 -9.49 -14.38 -14.73
CA ALA A 659 -10.69 -14.02 -13.99
C ALA A 659 -10.42 -13.05 -12.81
N ARG A 660 -11.19 -11.96 -12.67
CA ARG A 660 -11.06 -10.94 -11.60
C ARG A 660 -12.30 -10.89 -10.70
N VAL A 661 -12.15 -10.88 -9.37
CA VAL A 661 -13.28 -10.67 -8.43
C VAL A 661 -13.82 -9.24 -8.55
N LEU A 662 -15.13 -9.10 -8.78
CA LEU A 662 -15.86 -7.83 -8.81
C LEU A 662 -16.44 -7.49 -7.43
N TRP A 663 -17.10 -8.45 -6.79
CA TRP A 663 -17.65 -8.32 -5.44
C TRP A 663 -17.84 -9.70 -4.79
N ALA A 664 -17.95 -9.71 -3.47
CA ALA A 664 -18.31 -10.88 -2.69
C ALA A 664 -19.25 -10.51 -1.54
N ARG A 665 -20.13 -11.43 -1.13
CA ARG A 665 -20.96 -11.28 0.08
C ARG A 665 -21.18 -12.62 0.77
N TYR A 666 -21.24 -12.59 2.10
CA TYR A 666 -21.69 -13.74 2.88
C TYR A 666 -23.21 -13.91 2.72
N ARG A 667 -23.66 -15.16 2.61
CA ARG A 667 -25.05 -15.57 2.43
C ARG A 667 -25.60 -16.21 3.70
#